data_AF-A0A1I1DP13-F1
#
_entry.id   AF-A0A1I1DP13-F1
#
_cell.length_a   1.000
_cell.length_b   1.000
_cell.length_c   1.000
_cell.angle_alpha   90.00
_cell.angle_beta   90.00
_cell.angle_gamma   90.00
#
_symmetry.space_group_name_H-M   'P 1'
#
loop_
_entity.id
_entity.type
_entity.pdbx_description
1 polymer ?
#
loop_
_entity_poly.entity_id
_entity_poly.type
_entity_poly.pdbx_seq_one_letter_code
_entity_poly.pdbx_strand_id
1 'polypeptide(L)'
;MTNPLVIFAPSGKRGRFPVGTPVLAAARQLGVDLDSVCGGRGICSKCQVSPALGEFPKFGVTVAEDALSPWNAVEARNEKRGLKPGRRLGCQATIQSDVVIDVPPESQVHRQVVRKAASERTIEMDPATRRFFVAIAEPDMHNPSGDLQRLRDALRESWGIANLNVPLSVLTRLQSTLRAGDWQVTCTVFQPHDGQPHLLDVEAGFVDTPLLGLAIDLGSTTIAGHLCDLTTGAVLGSAGIMNPQIRFGEDLMSRVSYAMLNPGGAAEMTAVVRQALEALAVEVAADAGATPAAVVETAIVCNPVMHHLLLGIDPVELGQSPFALATSDSVSLAAAKLGLSSIHPEARAYLLPCIAGHVGADAAAVVLSEEPDQQDALTLVIDVGTNAEIVLGNRERVLACSSPTGPAFEGAQISSGQRAAPGAIERVEIDPETKEPRFRVVGCDLWSDDPGFAVATAVSGVTGICGSGIIEAVAEMRMAGLLDASGLIGSAEQTGSARCAPDGRTHSYLLHDGTAEGGPRISVTQGDIRAIQLAKSALYAGARLLMDELGVDTVERIVLAGAFGAHISPKHAMVLGMIPDAPLEAVTSAGNAAGTGARIALLNRASRARIEQTVRRITKVETAIAPRFQDHFVNANALPHATDPFTELARVVRLPDVSFNAARSLTKRRRQRRQPGTEGAD
;
A
#
# COMPACT_ATOMS: atom_id res chain seq x y z
N MET A 1 33.13 1.82 23.25
CA MET A 1 31.88 1.07 22.97
C MET A 1 31.05 1.93 22.04
N THR A 2 30.54 1.36 20.95
CA THR A 2 29.61 2.06 20.07
C THR A 2 28.29 2.29 20.79
N ASN A 3 27.76 3.51 20.72
CA ASN A 3 26.46 3.86 21.28
C ASN A 3 25.34 2.95 20.72
N PRO A 4 24.36 2.55 21.55
CA PRO A 4 23.17 1.80 21.12
C PRO A 4 22.51 2.34 19.85
N LEU A 5 22.16 1.46 18.91
CA LEU A 5 21.34 1.75 17.74
C LEU A 5 19.87 1.71 18.12
N VAL A 6 19.15 2.80 17.84
CA VAL A 6 17.71 2.92 18.09
C VAL A 6 17.00 3.08 16.75
N ILE A 7 15.98 2.27 16.51
CA ILE A 7 15.14 2.30 15.31
C ILE A 7 13.68 2.56 15.73
N PHE A 8 13.03 3.54 15.12
CA PHE A 8 11.62 3.86 15.38
C PHE A 8 10.70 3.38 14.25
N ALA A 9 9.86 2.39 14.53
CA ALA A 9 8.73 2.01 13.69
C ALA A 9 7.50 2.86 14.07
N PRO A 10 6.66 3.29 13.12
CA PRO A 10 6.72 3.02 11.68
C PRO A 10 7.61 3.98 10.86
N SER A 11 8.21 4.98 11.52
CA SER A 11 8.89 6.09 10.82
C SER A 11 10.12 5.67 10.02
N GLY A 12 10.71 4.50 10.33
CA GLY A 12 11.98 4.00 9.77
C GLY A 12 13.22 4.79 10.23
N LYS A 13 13.01 5.86 11.01
CA LYS A 13 14.08 6.75 11.49
C LYS A 13 14.95 6.02 12.50
N ARG A 14 16.27 6.19 12.35
CA ARG A 14 17.26 5.47 13.15
C ARG A 14 18.46 6.34 13.47
N GLY A 15 19.07 6.09 14.62
CA GLY A 15 20.26 6.81 15.08
C GLY A 15 20.94 6.09 16.24
N ARG A 16 22.16 6.51 16.57
CA ARG A 16 22.90 5.97 17.72
C ARG A 16 22.88 6.93 18.90
N PHE A 17 22.52 6.44 20.08
CA PHE A 17 22.32 7.25 21.28
C PHE A 17 23.09 6.71 22.47
N PRO A 18 23.65 7.55 23.36
CA PRO A 18 24.28 7.08 24.59
C PRO A 18 23.31 6.26 25.46
N VAL A 19 23.85 5.28 26.17
CA VAL A 19 23.11 4.54 27.22
C VAL A 19 22.54 5.52 28.24
N GLY A 20 21.29 5.32 28.64
CA GLY A 20 20.57 6.21 29.54
C GLY A 20 19.78 7.33 28.85
N THR A 21 19.89 7.48 27.52
CA THR A 21 19.08 8.46 26.77
C THR A 21 17.59 8.10 26.87
N PRO A 22 16.69 9.03 27.28
CA PRO A 22 15.25 8.79 27.25
C PRO A 22 14.76 8.57 25.82
N VAL A 23 13.86 7.61 25.62
CA VAL A 23 13.32 7.29 24.28
C VAL A 23 12.68 8.52 23.61
N LEU A 24 11.99 9.37 24.38
CA LEU A 24 11.41 10.62 23.88
C LEU A 24 12.48 11.62 23.39
N ALA A 25 13.65 11.66 24.03
CA ALA A 25 14.74 12.53 23.60
C ALA A 25 15.32 12.03 22.27
N ALA A 26 15.54 10.72 22.15
CA ALA A 26 15.97 10.09 20.90
C ALA A 26 14.95 10.31 19.77
N ALA A 27 13.66 10.17 20.06
CA ALA A 27 12.57 10.43 19.12
C ALA A 27 12.62 11.87 18.60
N ARG A 28 12.73 12.87 19.49
CA ARG A 28 12.80 14.30 19.11
C ARG A 28 14.01 14.63 18.25
N GLN A 29 15.19 14.08 18.57
CA GLN A 29 16.41 14.35 17.81
C GLN A 29 16.33 13.81 16.38
N LEU A 30 15.59 12.71 16.18
CA LEU A 30 15.31 12.17 14.84
C LEU A 30 14.09 12.84 14.19
N GLY A 31 13.32 13.65 14.92
CA GLY A 31 12.03 14.15 14.46
C GLY A 31 10.98 13.04 14.29
N VAL A 32 11.03 12.00 15.11
CA VAL A 32 9.98 10.97 15.18
C VAL A 32 8.75 11.58 15.84
N ASP A 33 7.58 11.30 15.26
CA ASP A 33 6.32 11.79 15.74
C ASP A 33 5.86 11.04 16.99
N LEU A 34 6.29 11.51 18.16
CA LEU A 34 5.94 10.97 19.47
C LEU A 34 5.37 12.09 20.35
N ASP A 35 4.09 12.00 20.68
CA ASP A 35 3.33 12.99 21.43
C ASP A 35 3.88 13.14 22.86
N SER A 36 4.02 14.39 23.31
CA SER A 36 4.44 14.72 24.66
C SER A 36 3.94 16.10 25.09
N VAL A 37 2.69 16.15 25.57
CA VAL A 37 2.08 17.37 26.12
C VAL A 37 2.66 17.81 27.49
N CYS A 38 3.19 16.88 28.29
CA CYS A 38 3.69 17.22 29.64
C CYS A 38 5.19 17.58 29.70
N GLY A 39 5.86 17.67 28.55
CA GLY A 39 7.29 17.96 28.47
C GLY A 39 8.18 16.89 29.13
N GLY A 40 7.78 15.62 29.10
CA GLY A 40 8.57 14.52 29.66
C GLY A 40 8.38 14.22 31.16
N ARG A 41 7.50 14.95 31.85
CA ARG A 41 7.18 14.75 33.29
C ARG A 41 6.45 13.44 33.64
N GLY A 42 6.06 12.61 32.67
CA GLY A 42 5.43 11.31 32.90
C GLY A 42 4.03 11.36 33.53
N ILE A 43 3.26 12.43 33.30
CA ILE A 43 1.92 12.61 33.89
C ILE A 43 0.75 12.54 32.89
N CYS A 44 1.03 12.56 31.59
CA CYS A 44 -0.01 12.63 30.55
C CYS A 44 -0.36 11.29 29.89
N SER A 45 0.47 10.26 30.05
CA SER A 45 0.34 8.96 29.37
C SER A 45 0.24 9.03 27.82
N LYS A 46 0.74 10.09 27.18
CA LYS A 46 0.67 10.26 25.72
C LYS A 46 1.87 9.67 24.96
N CYS A 47 3.08 9.77 25.51
CA CYS A 47 4.33 9.31 24.89
C CYS A 47 4.54 7.79 24.97
N GLN A 48 3.49 6.99 24.78
CA GLN A 48 3.61 5.53 24.91
C GLN A 48 4.41 4.96 23.74
N VAL A 49 5.22 3.94 24.01
CA VAL A 49 6.02 3.21 23.03
C VAL A 49 6.04 1.73 23.40
N SER A 50 6.28 0.85 22.43
CA SER A 50 6.47 -0.59 22.69
C SER A 50 7.85 -1.02 22.16
N PRO A 51 8.72 -1.63 22.99
CA PRO A 51 9.92 -2.28 22.46
C PRO A 51 9.50 -3.52 21.66
N ALA A 52 9.98 -3.65 20.43
CA ALA A 52 9.82 -4.85 19.63
C ALA A 52 10.98 -5.80 19.96
N LEU A 53 10.66 -6.96 20.51
CA LEU A 53 11.65 -7.94 20.99
C LEU A 53 12.00 -8.97 19.90
N GLY A 54 13.20 -9.55 20.02
CA GLY A 54 13.66 -10.63 19.14
C GLY A 54 14.76 -10.23 18.16
N GLU A 55 15.00 -11.10 17.18
CA GLU A 55 16.03 -10.91 16.16
C GLU A 55 15.49 -10.14 14.94
N PHE A 56 16.16 -9.05 14.57
CA PHE A 56 15.83 -8.19 13.42
C PHE A 56 17.00 -8.12 12.44
N PRO A 57 17.21 -9.14 11.58
CA PRO A 57 18.37 -9.24 10.69
C PRO A 57 18.47 -8.06 9.70
N LYS A 58 17.35 -7.49 9.24
CA LYS A 58 17.34 -6.30 8.37
C LYS A 58 18.08 -5.11 8.99
N PHE A 59 18.01 -4.99 10.32
CA PHE A 59 18.70 -3.94 11.06
C PHE A 59 20.03 -4.41 11.65
N GLY A 60 20.31 -5.71 11.63
CA GLY A 60 21.49 -6.31 12.25
C GLY A 60 21.47 -6.20 13.78
N VAL A 61 20.29 -6.24 14.40
CA VAL A 61 20.12 -6.10 15.86
C VAL A 61 19.31 -7.25 16.45
N THR A 62 19.61 -7.57 17.70
CA THR A 62 18.81 -8.48 18.55
C THR A 62 18.36 -7.67 19.77
N VAL A 63 17.05 -7.55 19.95
CA VAL A 63 16.46 -6.75 21.02
C VAL A 63 16.06 -7.67 22.17
N ALA A 64 16.78 -7.55 23.29
CA ALA A 64 16.50 -8.28 24.52
C ALA A 64 15.47 -7.55 25.40
N GLU A 65 14.89 -8.25 26.37
CA GLU A 65 13.88 -7.69 27.30
C GLU A 65 14.41 -6.50 28.12
N ASP A 66 15.72 -6.44 28.35
CA ASP A 66 16.42 -5.40 29.09
C ASP A 66 16.97 -4.27 28.19
N ALA A 67 16.57 -4.21 26.92
CA ALA A 67 17.00 -3.15 25.99
C ALA A 67 16.53 -1.74 26.39
N LEU A 68 15.49 -1.66 27.23
CA LEU A 68 15.05 -0.46 27.92
C LEU A 68 15.26 -0.61 29.43
N SER A 69 15.38 0.52 30.12
CA SER A 69 15.52 0.53 31.58
C SER A 69 14.40 -0.25 32.29
N PRO A 70 14.64 -0.74 33.52
CA PRO A 70 13.62 -1.42 34.29
C PRO A 70 12.35 -0.58 34.46
N TRP A 71 11.22 -1.26 34.62
CA TRP A 71 9.94 -0.63 34.90
C TRP A 71 10.04 0.25 36.15
N ASN A 72 9.65 1.52 36.05
CA ASN A 72 9.80 2.48 37.15
C ASN A 72 8.46 2.86 37.80
N ALA A 73 8.54 3.58 38.94
CA ALA A 73 7.38 3.99 39.72
C ALA A 73 6.41 4.93 38.97
N VAL A 74 6.90 5.68 37.98
CA VAL A 74 6.07 6.57 37.15
C VAL A 74 5.27 5.74 36.15
N GLU A 75 5.88 4.75 35.52
CA GLU A 75 5.19 3.80 34.63
C GLU A 75 4.13 3.00 35.39
N ALA A 76 4.47 2.47 36.58
CA ALA A 76 3.52 1.76 37.44
C ALA A 76 2.29 2.61 37.81
N ARG A 77 2.49 3.93 38.01
CA ARG A 77 1.38 4.85 38.29
C ARG A 77 0.49 5.09 37.06
N ASN A 78 1.08 5.09 35.86
CA ASN A 78 0.38 5.39 34.62
C ASN A 78 -0.33 4.17 34.01
N GLU A 79 -0.03 2.96 34.48
CA GLU A 79 -0.82 1.75 34.17
C GLU A 79 -2.30 1.96 34.45
N LYS A 80 -2.64 2.57 35.60
CA LYS A 80 -4.02 2.93 35.97
C LYS A 80 -4.55 4.19 35.24
N ARG A 81 -3.73 4.86 34.43
CA ARG A 81 -4.03 6.12 33.75
C ARG A 81 -3.96 6.02 32.23
N GLY A 82 -4.01 4.79 31.70
CA GLY A 82 -4.12 4.53 30.27
C GLY A 82 -2.84 4.03 29.58
N LEU A 83 -1.76 3.74 30.33
CA LEU A 83 -0.63 3.00 29.77
C LEU A 83 -1.05 1.53 29.55
N LYS A 84 -1.18 1.12 28.28
CA LYS A 84 -1.65 -0.24 27.93
C LYS A 84 -0.58 -1.30 28.27
N PRO A 85 -0.99 -2.56 28.53
CA PRO A 85 -0.05 -3.67 28.75
C PRO A 85 1.00 -3.77 27.63
N GLY A 86 2.26 -4.05 27.99
CA GLY A 86 3.38 -4.14 27.04
C GLY A 86 3.89 -2.81 26.50
N ARG A 87 3.37 -1.67 26.98
CA ARG A 87 3.85 -0.33 26.60
C ARG A 87 4.68 0.31 27.70
N ARG A 88 5.66 1.11 27.29
CA ARG A 88 6.55 1.92 28.12
C ARG A 88 6.24 3.40 27.92
N LEU A 89 6.58 4.24 28.89
CA LEU A 89 6.53 5.69 28.70
C LEU A 89 7.84 6.15 28.08
N GLY A 90 7.80 6.62 26.84
CA GLY A 90 9.00 7.05 26.12
C GLY A 90 9.78 8.17 26.83
N CYS A 91 9.11 8.99 27.64
CA CYS A 91 9.81 10.00 28.45
C CYS A 91 10.50 9.47 29.71
N GLN A 92 10.23 8.24 30.13
CA GLN A 92 10.77 7.64 31.36
C GLN A 92 11.66 6.42 31.06
N ALA A 93 11.30 5.62 30.07
CA ALA A 93 12.14 4.53 29.60
C ALA A 93 13.41 5.09 28.95
N THR A 94 14.57 4.54 29.34
CA THR A 94 15.87 4.94 28.84
C THR A 94 16.54 3.78 28.10
N ILE A 95 17.21 4.10 27.01
CA ILE A 95 17.87 3.14 26.12
C ILE A 95 19.07 2.51 26.84
N GLN A 96 19.13 1.18 26.89
CA GLN A 96 20.22 0.43 27.52
C GLN A 96 21.09 -0.30 26.50
N SER A 97 20.48 -0.83 25.44
CA SER A 97 21.15 -1.51 24.33
C SER A 97 20.41 -1.26 23.02
N ASP A 98 20.85 -1.90 21.92
CA ASP A 98 20.21 -1.77 20.62
C ASP A 98 18.72 -2.13 20.72
N VAL A 99 17.85 -1.27 20.19
CA VAL A 99 16.40 -1.39 20.41
C VAL A 99 15.59 -0.95 19.19
N VAL A 100 14.56 -1.73 18.88
CA VAL A 100 13.50 -1.36 17.94
C VAL A 100 12.30 -0.89 18.75
N ILE A 101 11.84 0.32 18.48
CA ILE A 101 10.76 1.00 19.20
C ILE A 101 9.57 1.20 18.26
N ASP A 102 8.43 0.59 18.58
CA ASP A 102 7.14 0.84 17.95
C ASP A 102 6.45 2.04 18.62
N VAL A 103 6.11 3.04 17.81
CA VAL A 103 5.32 4.21 18.24
C VAL A 103 3.86 4.00 17.81
N PRO A 104 2.96 3.67 18.76
CA PRO A 104 1.57 3.38 18.43
C PRO A 104 0.86 4.63 17.87
N PRO A 105 -0.14 4.47 16.98
CA PRO A 105 -0.82 5.59 16.34
C PRO A 105 -1.42 6.62 17.31
N GLU A 106 -1.97 6.19 18.44
CA GLU A 106 -2.52 7.08 19.48
C GLU A 106 -1.46 7.91 20.23
N SER A 107 -0.18 7.62 20.00
CA SER A 107 0.97 8.34 20.54
C SER A 107 1.68 9.19 19.48
N GLN A 108 1.15 9.29 18.25
CA GLN A 108 1.64 10.18 17.20
C GLN A 108 0.83 11.48 17.22
N VAL A 109 1.48 12.65 17.10
CA VAL A 109 0.81 13.96 17.10
C VAL A 109 0.03 14.16 15.81
N HIS A 110 0.60 13.75 14.68
CA HIS A 110 -0.04 13.80 13.38
C HIS A 110 -0.57 12.41 13.07
N ARG A 111 -1.90 12.24 13.17
CA ARG A 111 -2.53 11.01 12.69
C ARG A 111 -2.27 10.93 11.19
N GLN A 112 -1.53 9.92 10.75
CA GLN A 112 -1.34 9.68 9.32
C GLN A 112 -2.72 9.49 8.69
N VAL A 113 -3.16 10.47 7.90
CA VAL A 113 -4.43 10.42 7.20
C VAL A 113 -4.25 9.50 6.01
N VAL A 114 -4.48 8.20 6.20
CA VAL A 114 -4.58 7.26 5.10
C VAL A 114 -6.00 7.38 4.53
N ARG A 115 -6.22 8.34 3.64
CA ARG A 115 -7.45 8.41 2.85
C ARG A 115 -7.20 7.77 1.50
N LYS A 116 -7.58 6.50 1.35
CA LYS A 116 -7.82 5.92 0.02
C LYS A 116 -9.27 6.27 -0.33
N ALA A 117 -9.48 7.32 -1.13
CA ALA A 117 -10.81 7.60 -1.66
C ALA A 117 -11.22 6.43 -2.56
N ALA A 118 -12.46 5.95 -2.44
CA ALA A 118 -12.99 4.95 -3.34
C ALA A 118 -13.15 5.56 -4.74
N SER A 119 -12.73 4.83 -5.78
CA SER A 119 -13.01 5.23 -7.15
C SER A 119 -14.51 5.10 -7.44
N GLU A 120 -15.07 6.08 -8.16
CA GLU A 120 -16.44 6.03 -8.69
C GLU A 120 -16.49 5.11 -9.90
N ARG A 121 -16.38 3.80 -9.68
CA ARG A 121 -16.65 2.80 -10.71
C ARG A 121 -18.05 2.23 -10.51
N THR A 122 -18.84 2.21 -11.58
CA THR A 122 -20.13 1.51 -11.60
C THR A 122 -19.88 0.01 -11.52
N ILE A 123 -20.45 -0.64 -10.51
CA ILE A 123 -20.35 -2.08 -10.29
C ILE A 123 -21.72 -2.68 -10.55
N GLU A 124 -21.79 -3.69 -11.41
CA GLU A 124 -23.00 -4.48 -11.59
C GLU A 124 -23.29 -5.26 -10.30
N MET A 125 -24.49 -5.08 -9.75
CA MET A 125 -24.86 -5.65 -8.46
C MET A 125 -25.34 -7.09 -8.62
N ASP A 126 -24.59 -8.03 -8.07
CA ASP A 126 -25.00 -9.42 -7.82
C ASP A 126 -24.41 -9.89 -6.47
N PRO A 127 -24.77 -9.23 -5.36
CA PRO A 127 -24.16 -9.50 -4.05
C PRO A 127 -24.46 -10.92 -3.60
N ALA A 128 -23.48 -11.57 -2.97
CA ALA A 128 -23.66 -12.92 -2.44
C ALA A 128 -24.65 -12.93 -1.26
N THR A 129 -24.65 -11.90 -0.41
CA THR A 129 -25.63 -11.77 0.69
C THR A 129 -26.78 -10.84 0.32
N ARG A 130 -28.03 -11.32 0.48
CA ARG A 130 -29.26 -10.57 0.22
C ARG A 130 -30.33 -10.83 1.27
N ARG A 131 -31.31 -9.94 1.36
CA ARG A 131 -32.51 -10.14 2.18
C ARG A 131 -33.68 -10.66 1.34
N PHE A 132 -34.41 -11.60 1.91
CA PHE A 132 -35.56 -12.25 1.28
C PHE A 132 -36.75 -12.22 2.23
N PHE A 133 -37.79 -11.47 1.86
CA PHE A 133 -39.04 -11.47 2.61
C PHE A 133 -39.89 -12.69 2.21
N VAL A 134 -40.42 -13.41 3.20
CA VAL A 134 -41.28 -14.58 2.98
C VAL A 134 -42.43 -14.60 3.96
N ALA A 135 -43.60 -15.04 3.49
CA ALA A 135 -44.70 -15.48 4.32
C ALA A 135 -44.59 -17.00 4.52
N ILE A 136 -44.71 -17.44 5.76
CA ILE A 136 -44.54 -18.84 6.16
C ILE A 136 -45.89 -19.39 6.56
N ALA A 137 -46.20 -20.64 6.18
CA ALA A 137 -47.41 -21.31 6.63
C ALA A 137 -47.43 -21.42 8.16
N GLU A 138 -48.61 -21.19 8.75
CA GLU A 138 -48.83 -21.40 10.17
C GLU A 138 -48.69 -22.89 10.54
N PRO A 139 -48.31 -23.23 11.79
CA PRO A 139 -48.36 -24.60 12.26
C PRO A 139 -49.79 -25.17 12.16
N ASP A 140 -49.92 -26.33 11.53
CA ASP A 140 -51.20 -27.01 11.34
C ASP A 140 -51.14 -28.41 11.98
N MET A 141 -52.19 -28.78 12.74
CA MET A 141 -52.34 -30.11 13.31
C MET A 141 -52.56 -31.19 12.24
N HIS A 142 -53.16 -30.84 11.11
CA HIS A 142 -53.40 -31.76 10.00
C HIS A 142 -52.16 -31.98 9.11
N ASN A 143 -51.22 -31.03 9.13
CA ASN A 143 -49.93 -31.12 8.44
C ASN A 143 -48.75 -30.74 9.39
N PRO A 144 -48.40 -31.62 10.34
CA PRO A 144 -47.44 -31.31 11.38
C PRO A 144 -45.99 -31.27 10.84
N SER A 145 -45.55 -30.08 10.42
CA SER A 145 -44.17 -29.81 9.98
C SER A 145 -43.45 -28.85 10.93
N GLY A 146 -42.12 -28.97 11.01
CA GLY A 146 -41.30 -28.11 11.89
C GLY A 146 -41.12 -26.70 11.33
N ASP A 147 -40.91 -25.70 12.20
CA ASP A 147 -40.77 -24.28 11.80
C ASP A 147 -39.64 -24.05 10.78
N LEU A 148 -38.51 -24.74 10.93
CA LEU A 148 -37.40 -24.70 9.96
C LEU A 148 -37.79 -25.31 8.61
N GLN A 149 -38.60 -26.37 8.60
CA GLN A 149 -39.07 -26.99 7.36
C GLN A 149 -39.98 -26.01 6.62
N ARG A 150 -40.97 -25.41 7.31
CA ARG A 150 -41.86 -24.41 6.70
C ARG A 150 -41.11 -23.19 6.18
N LEU A 151 -40.08 -22.71 6.90
CA LEU A 151 -39.21 -21.64 6.41
C LEU A 151 -38.47 -22.03 5.12
N ARG A 152 -37.89 -23.25 5.09
CA ARG A 152 -37.18 -23.76 3.90
C ARG A 152 -38.09 -23.94 2.70
N ASP A 153 -39.33 -24.35 2.93
CA ASP A 153 -40.32 -24.50 1.86
C ASP A 153 -40.73 -23.11 1.34
N ALA A 154 -41.01 -22.15 2.22
CA ALA A 154 -41.33 -20.76 1.83
C ALA A 154 -40.20 -20.08 1.01
N LEU A 155 -38.94 -20.23 1.42
CA LEU A 155 -37.78 -19.70 0.69
C LEU A 155 -37.56 -20.40 -0.67
N ARG A 156 -37.85 -21.70 -0.75
CA ARG A 156 -37.75 -22.45 -2.00
C ARG A 156 -38.83 -22.06 -2.99
N GLU A 157 -40.07 -21.95 -2.53
CA GLU A 157 -41.22 -21.60 -3.36
C GLU A 157 -41.16 -20.14 -3.83
N SER A 158 -40.83 -19.21 -2.94
CA SER A 158 -40.84 -17.77 -3.26
C SER A 158 -39.58 -17.33 -4.02
N TRP A 159 -38.42 -17.90 -3.71
CA TRP A 159 -37.13 -17.39 -4.16
C TRP A 159 -36.20 -18.44 -4.79
N GLY A 160 -36.65 -19.70 -4.91
CA GLY A 160 -35.84 -20.78 -5.46
C GLY A 160 -34.64 -21.18 -4.58
N ILE A 161 -34.61 -20.76 -3.31
CA ILE A 161 -33.48 -21.04 -2.41
C ILE A 161 -33.69 -22.43 -1.78
N ALA A 162 -32.96 -23.41 -2.30
CA ALA A 162 -32.94 -24.79 -1.78
C ALA A 162 -31.67 -25.08 -0.97
N ASN A 163 -31.67 -26.21 -0.25
CA ASN A 163 -30.51 -26.73 0.50
C ASN A 163 -29.88 -25.72 1.49
N LEU A 164 -30.72 -24.90 2.12
CA LEU A 164 -30.30 -23.85 3.06
C LEU A 164 -29.67 -24.44 4.33
N ASN A 165 -28.40 -24.11 4.55
CA ASN A 165 -27.73 -24.37 5.81
C ASN A 165 -28.16 -23.32 6.85
N VAL A 166 -28.50 -23.76 8.06
CA VAL A 166 -29.00 -22.89 9.13
C VAL A 166 -28.14 -23.08 10.38
N PRO A 167 -27.44 -22.03 10.85
CA PRO A 167 -26.61 -22.11 12.04
C PRO A 167 -27.48 -22.21 13.31
N LEU A 168 -26.92 -22.84 14.35
CA LEU A 168 -27.61 -23.03 15.62
C LEU A 168 -28.04 -21.71 16.26
N SER A 169 -27.25 -20.64 16.08
CA SER A 169 -27.53 -19.28 16.57
C SER A 169 -28.83 -18.67 16.02
N VAL A 170 -29.22 -19.05 14.80
CA VAL A 170 -30.51 -18.66 14.19
C VAL A 170 -31.61 -19.63 14.62
N LEU A 171 -31.31 -20.93 14.63
CA LEU A 171 -32.29 -21.97 14.94
C LEU A 171 -32.88 -21.82 16.35
N THR A 172 -32.07 -21.46 17.36
CA THR A 172 -32.51 -21.32 18.75
C THR A 172 -33.53 -20.20 18.98
N ARG A 173 -33.59 -19.21 18.09
CA ARG A 173 -34.53 -18.07 18.15
C ARG A 173 -35.59 -18.09 17.06
N LEU A 174 -35.56 -19.06 16.15
CA LEU A 174 -36.44 -19.10 14.99
C LEU A 174 -37.92 -19.01 15.39
N GLN A 175 -38.36 -19.86 16.33
CA GLN A 175 -39.76 -19.96 16.72
C GLN A 175 -40.36 -18.67 17.31
N SER A 176 -39.58 -17.95 18.11
CA SER A 176 -40.00 -16.67 18.69
C SER A 176 -40.03 -15.58 17.63
N THR A 177 -39.05 -15.54 16.72
CA THR A 177 -39.03 -14.60 15.60
C THR A 177 -40.21 -14.80 14.65
N LEU A 178 -40.53 -16.04 14.27
CA LEU A 178 -41.65 -16.32 13.37
C LEU A 178 -42.99 -15.82 13.95
N ARG A 179 -43.22 -16.04 15.25
CA ARG A 179 -44.44 -15.57 15.92
C ARG A 179 -44.48 -14.05 16.05
N ALA A 180 -43.35 -13.42 16.37
CA ALA A 180 -43.26 -11.97 16.47
C ALA A 180 -43.56 -11.26 15.13
N GLY A 181 -43.25 -11.92 14.01
CA GLY A 181 -43.53 -11.43 12.67
C GLY A 181 -44.89 -11.83 12.10
N ASP A 182 -45.77 -12.45 12.89
CA ASP A 182 -47.04 -13.02 12.41
C ASP A 182 -46.84 -13.92 11.16
N TRP A 183 -45.83 -14.78 11.26
CA TRP A 183 -45.37 -15.70 10.22
C TRP A 183 -44.85 -15.04 8.94
N GLN A 184 -44.60 -13.73 8.98
CA GLN A 184 -43.90 -12.97 7.96
C GLN A 184 -42.53 -12.58 8.48
N VAL A 185 -41.48 -12.90 7.72
CA VAL A 185 -40.10 -12.65 8.14
C VAL A 185 -39.22 -12.22 6.98
N THR A 186 -38.16 -11.50 7.32
CA THR A 186 -37.06 -11.18 6.41
C THR A 186 -35.86 -12.06 6.72
N CYS A 187 -35.38 -12.80 5.74
CA CYS A 187 -34.25 -13.71 5.87
C CYS A 187 -33.02 -13.12 5.20
N THR A 188 -31.93 -12.94 5.96
CA THR A 188 -30.62 -12.57 5.41
C THR A 188 -29.89 -13.85 5.00
N VAL A 189 -29.70 -14.06 3.69
CA VAL A 189 -29.12 -15.29 3.14
C VAL A 189 -27.87 -14.96 2.34
N PHE A 190 -26.77 -15.64 2.67
CA PHE A 190 -25.55 -15.67 1.87
C PHE A 190 -25.60 -16.83 0.87
N GLN A 191 -25.52 -16.51 -0.42
CA GLN A 191 -25.48 -17.45 -1.53
C GLN A 191 -24.13 -17.33 -2.24
N PRO A 192 -23.15 -18.18 -1.92
CA PRO A 192 -21.86 -18.15 -2.63
C PRO A 192 -22.06 -18.50 -4.11
N HIS A 193 -21.09 -18.15 -4.95
CA HIS A 193 -21.09 -18.58 -6.36
C HIS A 193 -20.84 -20.09 -6.52
N ASP A 194 -20.15 -20.68 -5.54
CA ASP A 194 -19.95 -22.12 -5.42
C ASP A 194 -20.29 -22.60 -3.99
N GLY A 195 -21.07 -23.67 -3.88
CA GLY A 195 -21.52 -24.24 -2.61
C GLY A 195 -22.98 -23.94 -2.24
N GLN A 196 -23.32 -24.26 -0.99
CA GLN A 196 -24.70 -24.18 -0.48
C GLN A 196 -25.04 -22.80 0.10
N PRO A 197 -26.30 -22.34 0.00
CA PRO A 197 -26.76 -21.13 0.69
C PRO A 197 -26.70 -21.26 2.22
N HIS A 198 -26.39 -20.16 2.90
CA HIS A 198 -26.34 -20.05 4.36
C HIS A 198 -27.32 -18.98 4.84
N LEU A 199 -28.17 -19.34 5.80
CA LEU A 199 -29.00 -18.38 6.52
C LEU A 199 -28.14 -17.68 7.57
N LEU A 200 -27.97 -16.36 7.46
CA LEU A 200 -27.20 -15.58 8.42
C LEU A 200 -28.10 -15.04 9.53
N ASP A 201 -29.30 -14.56 9.18
CA ASP A 201 -30.25 -13.97 10.11
C ASP A 201 -31.71 -14.16 9.66
N VAL A 202 -32.63 -14.14 10.63
CA VAL A 202 -34.08 -14.05 10.43
C VAL A 202 -34.62 -12.96 11.35
N GLU A 203 -35.31 -12.00 10.75
CA GLU A 203 -35.91 -10.86 11.42
C GLU A 203 -37.44 -10.88 11.24
N ALA A 204 -38.18 -10.44 12.26
CA ALA A 204 -39.63 -10.41 12.24
C ALA A 204 -40.15 -9.30 11.30
N GLY A 205 -41.13 -9.62 10.47
CA GLY A 205 -41.74 -8.69 9.52
C GLY A 205 -40.82 -8.31 8.36
N PHE A 206 -41.15 -7.19 7.70
CA PHE A 206 -40.38 -6.62 6.60
C PHE A 206 -39.28 -5.70 7.13
N VAL A 207 -38.03 -5.96 6.75
CA VAL A 207 -36.86 -5.17 7.14
C VAL A 207 -36.24 -4.50 5.93
N ASP A 208 -36.26 -3.17 5.93
CA ASP A 208 -35.70 -2.29 4.88
C ASP A 208 -34.61 -1.38 5.46
N THR A 209 -33.68 -1.98 6.19
CA THR A 209 -32.46 -1.30 6.66
C THR A 209 -31.30 -1.63 5.72
N PRO A 210 -30.25 -0.81 5.64
CA PRO A 210 -29.08 -1.15 4.82
C PRO A 210 -28.47 -2.49 5.25
N LEU A 211 -28.13 -3.34 4.28
CA LEU A 211 -27.35 -4.55 4.50
C LEU A 211 -25.89 -4.22 4.20
N LEU A 212 -24.98 -4.39 5.15
CA LEU A 212 -23.63 -3.86 4.99
C LEU A 212 -22.59 -4.95 4.72
N GLY A 213 -21.61 -4.62 3.91
CA GLY A 213 -20.41 -5.43 3.69
C GLY A 213 -19.14 -4.59 3.74
N LEU A 214 -18.00 -5.23 3.99
CA LEU A 214 -16.71 -4.56 4.13
C LEU A 214 -15.70 -5.11 3.11
N ALA A 215 -15.28 -4.25 2.18
CA ALA A 215 -14.19 -4.56 1.25
C ALA A 215 -12.87 -4.11 1.86
N ILE A 216 -11.89 -5.01 1.96
CA ILE A 216 -10.61 -4.80 2.64
C ILE A 216 -9.45 -5.04 1.68
N ASP A 217 -8.59 -4.05 1.54
CA ASP A 217 -7.28 -4.16 0.92
C ASP A 217 -6.22 -4.19 2.02
N LEU A 218 -5.68 -5.38 2.27
CA LEU A 218 -4.69 -5.67 3.29
C LEU A 218 -3.27 -5.62 2.69
N GLY A 219 -2.73 -4.41 2.60
CA GLY A 219 -1.36 -4.15 2.16
C GLY A 219 -0.31 -4.41 3.24
N SER A 220 0.95 -4.51 2.82
CA SER A 220 2.10 -4.63 3.72
C SER A 220 2.23 -3.41 4.63
N THR A 221 2.07 -2.20 4.09
CA THR A 221 2.22 -0.93 4.83
C THR A 221 0.89 -0.39 5.35
N THR A 222 -0.18 -0.57 4.58
CA THR A 222 -1.47 0.07 4.80
C THR A 222 -2.59 -0.94 4.65
N ILE A 223 -3.57 -0.88 5.55
CA ILE A 223 -4.82 -1.61 5.48
C ILE A 223 -5.92 -0.59 5.19
N ALA A 224 -6.67 -0.78 4.12
CA ALA A 224 -7.79 0.07 3.75
C ALA A 224 -9.10 -0.71 3.77
N GLY A 225 -10.16 -0.11 4.31
CA GLY A 225 -11.50 -0.69 4.41
C GLY A 225 -12.56 0.24 3.84
N HIS A 226 -13.48 -0.32 3.04
CA HIS A 226 -14.61 0.38 2.46
C HIS A 226 -15.91 -0.32 2.87
N LEU A 227 -16.72 0.36 3.67
CA LEU A 227 -18.04 -0.13 4.06
C LEU A 227 -19.03 0.19 2.94
N CYS A 228 -19.65 -0.85 2.41
CA CYS A 228 -20.56 -0.77 1.27
C CYS A 228 -21.95 -1.22 1.69
N ASP A 229 -22.98 -0.55 1.16
CA ASP A 229 -24.34 -1.07 1.15
C ASP A 229 -24.44 -2.16 0.07
N LEU A 230 -24.76 -3.39 0.47
CA LEU A 230 -24.89 -4.54 -0.41
C LEU A 230 -26.14 -4.46 -1.31
N THR A 231 -27.08 -3.56 -1.01
CA THR A 231 -28.31 -3.36 -1.80
C THR A 231 -28.06 -2.40 -2.96
N THR A 232 -27.32 -1.32 -2.70
CA THR A 232 -27.12 -0.21 -3.65
C THR A 232 -25.72 -0.14 -4.24
N GLY A 233 -24.72 -0.76 -3.59
CA GLY A 233 -23.31 -0.67 -3.94
C GLY A 233 -22.62 0.61 -3.46
N ALA A 234 -23.36 1.50 -2.80
CA ALA A 234 -22.85 2.78 -2.30
C ALA A 234 -21.79 2.57 -1.20
N VAL A 235 -20.71 3.35 -1.26
CA VAL A 235 -19.70 3.39 -0.19
C VAL A 235 -20.19 4.34 0.89
N LEU A 236 -20.51 3.80 2.06
CA LEU A 236 -21.03 4.55 3.21
C LEU A 236 -19.90 5.11 4.10
N GLY A 237 -18.74 4.47 4.09
CA GLY A 237 -17.59 4.87 4.89
C GLY A 237 -16.30 4.28 4.34
N SER A 238 -15.18 4.95 4.60
CA SER A 238 -13.85 4.46 4.26
C SER A 238 -12.84 4.88 5.31
N ALA A 239 -12.03 3.94 5.78
CA ALA A 239 -10.92 4.23 6.68
C ALA A 239 -9.67 3.48 6.23
N GLY A 240 -8.53 4.03 6.61
CA GLY A 240 -7.22 3.43 6.40
C GLY A 240 -6.43 3.46 7.68
N ILE A 241 -5.81 2.33 8.01
CA ILE A 241 -4.87 2.22 9.12
C ILE A 241 -3.53 1.75 8.61
N MET A 242 -2.48 2.12 9.34
CA MET A 242 -1.17 1.56 9.08
C MET A 242 -1.15 0.10 9.56
N ASN A 243 -0.53 -0.77 8.77
CA ASN A 243 -0.40 -2.18 9.12
C ASN A 243 0.52 -2.31 10.36
N PRO A 244 0.00 -2.77 11.51
CA PRO A 244 0.76 -2.83 12.75
C PRO A 244 1.85 -3.89 12.74
N GLN A 245 1.92 -4.74 11.72
CA GLN A 245 3.01 -5.69 11.53
C GLN A 245 4.32 -5.02 11.10
N ILE A 246 4.31 -3.73 10.74
CA ILE A 246 5.51 -2.98 10.38
C ILE A 246 6.60 -3.02 11.47
N ARG A 247 6.21 -3.19 12.73
CA ARG A 247 7.12 -3.35 13.88
C ARG A 247 7.99 -4.62 13.82
N PHE A 248 7.49 -5.67 13.16
CA PHE A 248 8.19 -6.95 13.00
C PHE A 248 9.04 -6.99 11.73
N GLY A 249 8.69 -6.14 10.76
CA GLY A 249 9.40 -6.02 9.49
C GLY A 249 8.79 -4.91 8.64
N GLU A 250 9.65 -3.99 8.19
CA GLU A 250 9.28 -2.87 7.32
C GLU A 250 8.79 -3.34 5.94
N ASP A 251 9.26 -4.49 5.47
CA ASP A 251 8.90 -5.10 4.19
C ASP A 251 8.50 -6.58 4.37
N LEU A 252 7.98 -7.21 3.30
CA LEU A 252 7.51 -8.59 3.35
C LEU A 252 8.61 -9.59 3.74
N MET A 253 9.81 -9.46 3.16
CA MET A 253 10.91 -10.40 3.40
C MET A 253 11.44 -10.30 4.83
N SER A 254 11.46 -9.10 5.41
CA SER A 254 11.83 -8.90 6.81
C SER A 254 10.81 -9.52 7.76
N ARG A 255 9.51 -9.54 7.40
CA ARG A 255 8.47 -10.27 8.16
C ARG A 255 8.65 -11.77 8.07
N VAL A 256 8.92 -12.29 6.88
CA VAL A 256 9.23 -13.72 6.71
C VAL A 256 10.47 -14.08 7.53
N SER A 257 11.53 -13.27 7.48
CA SER A 257 12.73 -13.46 8.30
C SER A 257 12.42 -13.41 9.80
N TYR A 258 11.53 -12.51 10.24
CA TYR A 258 11.09 -12.45 11.63
C TYR A 258 10.40 -13.74 12.06
N ALA A 259 9.49 -14.28 11.23
CA ALA A 259 8.85 -15.57 11.47
C ALA A 259 9.86 -16.73 11.53
N MET A 260 10.88 -16.73 10.67
CA MET A 260 11.93 -17.76 10.63
C MET A 260 12.79 -17.76 11.91
N LEU A 261 13.16 -16.57 12.40
CA LEU A 261 14.13 -16.42 13.48
C LEU A 261 13.50 -16.37 14.87
N ASN A 262 12.21 -16.05 14.97
CA ASN A 262 11.51 -15.89 16.24
C ASN A 262 10.41 -16.95 16.36
N PRO A 263 10.59 -18.01 17.18
CA PRO A 263 9.56 -19.02 17.41
C PRO A 263 8.24 -18.38 17.85
N GLY A 264 7.15 -18.67 17.12
CA GLY A 264 5.84 -18.06 17.36
C GLY A 264 5.61 -16.70 16.70
N GLY A 265 6.60 -16.13 16.02
CA GLY A 265 6.51 -14.82 15.36
C GLY A 265 5.41 -14.75 14.28
N ALA A 266 5.17 -15.85 13.53
CA ALA A 266 4.05 -15.93 12.60
C ALA A 266 2.69 -15.83 13.31
N ALA A 267 2.52 -16.49 14.46
CA ALA A 267 1.29 -16.44 15.24
C ALA A 267 1.07 -15.07 15.88
N GLU A 268 2.13 -14.40 16.34
CA GLU A 268 2.08 -13.03 16.84
C GLU A 268 1.63 -12.06 15.74
N MET A 269 2.27 -12.11 14.56
CA MET A 269 1.89 -11.29 13.41
C MET A 269 0.45 -11.56 12.95
N THR A 270 0.00 -12.81 13.02
CA THR A 270 -1.40 -13.22 12.75
C THR A 270 -2.36 -12.54 13.72
N ALA A 271 -2.08 -12.60 15.02
CA ALA A 271 -2.92 -11.98 16.04
C ALA A 271 -3.00 -10.45 15.83
N VAL A 272 -1.86 -9.82 15.55
CA VAL A 272 -1.75 -8.37 15.34
C VAL A 272 -2.54 -7.90 14.12
N VAL A 273 -2.48 -8.60 12.98
CA VAL A 273 -3.25 -8.20 11.80
C VAL A 273 -4.75 -8.42 11.98
N ARG A 274 -5.16 -9.50 12.63
CA ARG A 274 -6.59 -9.76 12.90
C ARG A 274 -7.19 -8.72 13.84
N GLN A 275 -6.46 -8.32 14.88
CA GLN A 275 -6.86 -7.20 15.75
C GLN A 275 -6.99 -5.88 14.98
N ALA A 276 -6.11 -5.65 14.00
CA ALA A 276 -6.18 -4.46 13.15
C ALA A 276 -7.43 -4.45 12.27
N LEU A 277 -7.78 -5.60 11.66
CA LEU A 277 -9.01 -5.72 10.86
C LEU A 277 -10.27 -5.55 11.69
N GLU A 278 -10.30 -6.12 12.90
CA GLU A 278 -11.41 -5.94 13.85
C GLU A 278 -11.59 -4.46 14.21
N ALA A 279 -10.51 -3.77 14.58
CA ALA A 279 -10.55 -2.35 14.91
C ALA A 279 -11.01 -1.51 13.70
N LEU A 280 -10.52 -1.83 12.50
CA LEU A 280 -10.93 -1.17 11.25
C LEU A 280 -12.43 -1.36 10.98
N ALA A 281 -12.96 -2.57 11.14
CA ALA A 281 -14.39 -2.84 10.94
C ALA A 281 -15.27 -2.02 11.88
N VAL A 282 -14.86 -1.89 13.16
CA VAL A 282 -15.56 -1.06 14.15
C VAL A 282 -15.48 0.43 13.81
N GLU A 283 -14.29 0.94 13.45
CA GLU A 283 -14.08 2.35 13.12
C GLU A 283 -14.90 2.76 11.88
N VAL A 284 -14.81 1.99 10.78
CA VAL A 284 -15.53 2.31 9.55
C VAL A 284 -17.05 2.26 9.74
N ALA A 285 -17.56 1.28 10.52
CA ALA A 285 -18.99 1.21 10.83
C ALA A 285 -19.45 2.43 11.66
N ALA A 286 -18.67 2.80 12.68
CA ALA A 286 -18.97 3.95 13.52
C ALA A 286 -18.97 5.29 12.74
N ASP A 287 -17.97 5.49 11.86
CA ASP A 287 -17.88 6.68 11.01
C ASP A 287 -19.07 6.80 10.05
N ALA A 288 -19.65 5.67 9.63
CA ALA A 288 -20.85 5.61 8.80
C ALA A 288 -22.16 5.69 9.61
N GLY A 289 -22.10 5.84 10.94
CA GLY A 289 -23.29 5.82 11.81
C GLY A 289 -23.99 4.46 11.90
N ALA A 290 -23.30 3.38 11.52
CA ALA A 290 -23.82 2.01 11.53
C ALA A 290 -23.29 1.23 12.74
N THR A 291 -24.03 0.18 13.13
CA THR A 291 -23.54 -0.79 14.10
C THR A 291 -22.62 -1.79 13.40
N PRO A 292 -21.49 -2.20 14.00
CA PRO A 292 -20.61 -3.22 13.40
C PRO A 292 -21.36 -4.52 13.07
N ALA A 293 -22.36 -4.90 13.88
CA ALA A 293 -23.20 -6.07 13.67
C ALA A 293 -24.06 -6.04 12.39
N ALA A 294 -24.24 -4.88 11.75
CA ALA A 294 -24.90 -4.78 10.45
C ALA A 294 -24.01 -5.25 9.29
N VAL A 295 -22.70 -5.42 9.52
CA VAL A 295 -21.75 -5.96 8.54
C VAL A 295 -21.87 -7.48 8.50
N VAL A 296 -22.41 -8.00 7.41
CA VAL A 296 -22.70 -9.44 7.23
C VAL A 296 -21.71 -10.15 6.31
N GLU A 297 -20.90 -9.40 5.58
CA GLU A 297 -19.98 -9.97 4.60
C GLU A 297 -18.70 -9.14 4.47
N THR A 298 -17.57 -9.81 4.27
CA THR A 298 -16.30 -9.17 3.97
C THR A 298 -15.63 -9.79 2.74
N ALA A 299 -15.02 -8.95 1.90
CA ALA A 299 -14.15 -9.38 0.81
C ALA A 299 -12.75 -8.81 1.06
N ILE A 300 -11.72 -9.66 1.02
CA ILE A 300 -10.37 -9.29 1.43
C ILE A 300 -9.38 -9.63 0.32
N VAL A 301 -8.50 -8.69 0.00
CA VAL A 301 -7.42 -8.83 -0.97
C VAL A 301 -6.09 -8.48 -0.32
N CYS A 302 -5.02 -9.17 -0.71
CA CYS A 302 -3.69 -8.98 -0.14
C CYS A 302 -2.61 -9.73 -0.94
N ASN A 303 -1.35 -9.35 -0.73
CA ASN A 303 -0.21 -10.09 -1.23
C ASN A 303 -0.05 -11.45 -0.51
N PRO A 304 0.73 -12.40 -1.05
CA PRO A 304 0.82 -13.77 -0.53
C PRO A 304 1.25 -13.90 0.93
N VAL A 305 2.20 -13.08 1.38
CA VAL A 305 2.69 -13.09 2.78
C VAL A 305 1.59 -12.62 3.72
N MET A 306 0.91 -11.52 3.36
CA MET A 306 -0.22 -11.00 4.12
C MET A 306 -1.41 -11.96 4.13
N HIS A 307 -1.66 -12.66 3.02
CA HIS A 307 -2.66 -13.72 2.89
C HIS A 307 -2.39 -14.86 3.88
N HIS A 308 -1.16 -15.39 3.91
CA HIS A 308 -0.79 -16.48 4.81
C HIS A 308 -0.90 -16.05 6.27
N LEU A 309 -0.35 -14.88 6.64
CA LEU A 309 -0.43 -14.35 7.99
C LEU A 309 -1.89 -14.10 8.44
N LEU A 310 -2.76 -13.59 7.58
CA LEU A 310 -4.17 -13.41 7.94
C LEU A 310 -4.86 -14.75 8.22
N LEU A 311 -4.59 -15.78 7.41
CA LEU A 311 -5.13 -17.12 7.58
C LEU A 311 -4.50 -17.90 8.75
N GLY A 312 -3.40 -17.39 9.32
CA GLY A 312 -2.64 -18.10 10.37
C GLY A 312 -1.74 -19.20 9.82
N ILE A 313 -1.38 -19.10 8.54
CA ILE A 313 -0.42 -19.98 7.87
C ILE A 313 0.97 -19.33 7.98
N ASP A 314 1.97 -20.14 8.29
CA ASP A 314 3.36 -19.69 8.36
C ASP A 314 3.87 -19.24 6.97
N PRO A 315 4.34 -18.00 6.79
CA PRO A 315 4.81 -17.50 5.50
C PRO A 315 6.26 -17.91 5.16
N VAL A 316 6.95 -18.71 5.99
CA VAL A 316 8.36 -19.12 5.78
C VAL A 316 8.64 -19.67 4.37
N GLU A 317 7.74 -20.49 3.82
CA GLU A 317 7.89 -21.08 2.48
C GLU A 317 7.79 -20.06 1.33
N LEU A 318 7.30 -18.85 1.61
CA LEU A 318 7.27 -17.73 0.65
C LEU A 318 8.58 -16.95 0.62
N GLY A 319 9.47 -17.14 1.60
CA GLY A 319 10.78 -16.48 1.65
C GLY A 319 11.89 -17.21 0.91
N GLN A 320 11.62 -18.42 0.40
CA GLN A 320 12.62 -19.31 -0.17
C GLN A 320 12.08 -19.97 -1.43
N SER A 321 12.94 -20.16 -2.44
CA SER A 321 12.57 -20.85 -3.67
C SER A 321 12.07 -22.26 -3.34
N PRO A 322 10.91 -22.69 -3.87
CA PRO A 322 10.19 -22.15 -5.03
C PRO A 322 9.06 -21.15 -4.71
N PHE A 323 9.07 -20.51 -3.53
CA PHE A 323 8.07 -19.55 -3.06
C PHE A 323 6.68 -20.18 -2.97
N ALA A 324 6.60 -21.31 -2.27
CA ALA A 324 5.43 -22.19 -2.31
C ALA A 324 4.26 -21.61 -1.50
N LEU A 325 3.10 -21.47 -2.14
CA LEU A 325 1.84 -21.17 -1.47
C LEU A 325 1.28 -22.43 -0.81
N ALA A 326 0.77 -22.31 0.41
CA ALA A 326 -0.04 -23.37 1.01
C ALA A 326 -1.38 -23.57 0.29
N THR A 327 -1.96 -22.47 -0.21
CA THR A 327 -3.10 -22.47 -1.13
C THR A 327 -3.02 -21.27 -2.06
N SER A 328 -3.35 -21.47 -3.33
CA SER A 328 -3.57 -20.41 -4.32
C SER A 328 -5.05 -20.18 -4.61
N ASP A 329 -5.93 -21.12 -4.26
CA ASP A 329 -7.38 -20.97 -4.46
C ASP A 329 -7.97 -19.96 -3.48
N SER A 330 -9.13 -19.39 -3.85
CA SER A 330 -9.91 -18.50 -3.01
C SER A 330 -10.35 -19.19 -1.71
N VAL A 331 -10.51 -18.42 -0.63
CA VAL A 331 -10.96 -18.97 0.65
C VAL A 331 -12.27 -18.31 1.07
N SER A 332 -13.32 -19.12 1.27
CA SER A 332 -14.58 -18.68 1.88
C SER A 332 -14.76 -19.31 3.26
N LEU A 333 -14.95 -18.48 4.29
CA LEU A 333 -15.09 -18.94 5.68
C LEU A 333 -15.98 -18.01 6.51
N ALA A 334 -16.29 -18.41 7.75
CA ALA A 334 -16.94 -17.52 8.70
C ALA A 334 -15.96 -16.43 9.14
N ALA A 335 -16.38 -15.17 9.13
CA ALA A 335 -15.51 -14.03 9.42
C ALA A 335 -14.95 -14.07 10.85
N ALA A 336 -15.70 -14.64 11.81
CA ALA A 336 -15.23 -14.87 13.17
C ALA A 336 -13.95 -15.73 13.24
N LYS A 337 -13.69 -16.61 12.26
CA LYS A 337 -12.44 -17.40 12.18
C LYS A 337 -11.22 -16.55 11.86
N LEU A 338 -11.41 -15.35 11.31
CA LEU A 338 -10.39 -14.33 11.10
C LEU A 338 -10.29 -13.34 12.27
N GLY A 339 -10.98 -13.59 13.39
CA GLY A 339 -10.98 -12.69 14.54
C GLY A 339 -11.90 -11.47 14.39
N LEU A 340 -12.76 -11.45 13.36
CA LEU A 340 -13.77 -10.41 13.17
C LEU A 340 -15.01 -10.73 14.01
N SER A 341 -14.95 -10.43 15.31
CA SER A 341 -15.96 -10.79 16.31
C SER A 341 -17.00 -9.71 16.57
N SER A 342 -16.71 -8.46 16.20
CA SER A 342 -17.60 -7.32 16.43
C SER A 342 -18.65 -7.18 15.34
N ILE A 343 -18.41 -7.76 14.17
CA ILE A 343 -19.39 -7.79 13.07
C ILE A 343 -20.44 -8.89 13.29
N HIS A 344 -21.35 -9.07 12.32
CA HIS A 344 -22.42 -10.06 12.47
C HIS A 344 -21.85 -11.46 12.83
N PRO A 345 -22.38 -12.18 13.83
CA PRO A 345 -21.79 -13.46 14.28
C PRO A 345 -21.68 -14.53 13.19
N GLU A 346 -22.65 -14.55 12.27
CA GLU A 346 -22.68 -15.45 11.11
C GLU A 346 -22.06 -14.84 9.85
N ALA A 347 -21.38 -13.68 9.96
CA ALA A 347 -20.79 -13.00 8.82
C ALA A 347 -19.83 -13.91 8.04
N ARG A 348 -19.76 -13.70 6.74
CA ARG A 348 -18.91 -14.46 5.82
C ARG A 348 -17.73 -13.63 5.37
N ALA A 349 -16.58 -14.27 5.21
CA ALA A 349 -15.38 -13.67 4.64
C ALA A 349 -15.00 -14.42 3.35
N TYR A 350 -14.63 -13.66 2.33
CA TYR A 350 -14.11 -14.17 1.07
C TYR A 350 -12.72 -13.54 0.80
N LEU A 351 -11.71 -14.39 0.66
CA LEU A 351 -10.38 -13.99 0.20
C LEU A 351 -10.24 -14.40 -1.26
N LEU A 352 -9.78 -13.47 -2.10
CA LEU A 352 -9.50 -13.75 -3.51
C LEU A 352 -8.32 -14.74 -3.65
N PRO A 353 -8.24 -15.46 -4.79
CA PRO A 353 -7.15 -16.39 -5.04
C PRO A 353 -5.82 -15.65 -5.31
N CYS A 354 -4.70 -16.30 -4.99
CA CYS A 354 -3.36 -15.81 -5.35
C CYS A 354 -2.96 -16.32 -6.75
N ILE A 355 -2.25 -15.49 -7.51
CA ILE A 355 -1.69 -15.87 -8.82
C ILE A 355 -0.45 -16.76 -8.64
N ALA A 356 0.46 -16.40 -7.72
CA ALA A 356 1.71 -17.12 -7.44
C ALA A 356 2.31 -16.69 -6.07
N GLY A 357 3.43 -17.31 -5.67
CA GLY A 357 4.12 -17.00 -4.40
C GLY A 357 4.51 -15.53 -4.18
N HIS A 358 4.71 -14.76 -5.25
CA HIS A 358 5.00 -13.32 -5.19
C HIS A 358 3.92 -12.44 -5.82
N VAL A 359 2.83 -13.02 -6.35
CA VAL A 359 1.77 -12.27 -7.04
C VAL A 359 0.44 -12.69 -6.40
N GLY A 360 -0.13 -11.80 -5.59
CA GLY A 360 -1.20 -12.16 -4.65
C GLY A 360 -2.62 -11.94 -5.15
N ALA A 361 -3.52 -12.00 -4.19
CA ALA A 361 -4.93 -11.72 -4.34
C ALA A 361 -5.22 -10.23 -4.59
N ASP A 362 -4.32 -9.34 -4.15
CA ASP A 362 -4.28 -7.93 -4.53
C ASP A 362 -4.07 -7.73 -6.03
N ALA A 363 -3.09 -8.39 -6.64
CA ALA A 363 -2.91 -8.37 -8.09
C ALA A 363 -4.10 -8.99 -8.85
N ALA A 364 -4.69 -10.07 -8.31
CA ALA A 364 -5.93 -10.62 -8.87
C ALA A 364 -7.09 -9.60 -8.79
N ALA A 365 -7.18 -8.83 -7.71
CA ALA A 365 -8.15 -7.75 -7.58
C ALA A 365 -7.89 -6.61 -8.57
N VAL A 366 -6.63 -6.27 -8.83
CA VAL A 366 -6.24 -5.32 -9.88
C VAL A 366 -6.67 -5.82 -11.26
N VAL A 367 -6.49 -7.11 -11.57
CA VAL A 367 -7.03 -7.71 -12.82
C VAL A 367 -8.54 -7.61 -12.87
N LEU A 368 -9.23 -7.85 -11.75
CA LEU A 368 -10.69 -7.78 -11.69
C LEU A 368 -11.20 -6.33 -11.87
N SER A 369 -10.44 -5.34 -11.39
CA SER A 369 -10.71 -3.93 -11.63
C SER A 369 -10.38 -3.58 -13.08
N GLU A 370 -9.14 -3.69 -13.51
CA GLU A 370 -8.70 -3.12 -14.79
C GLU A 370 -9.10 -3.97 -16.02
N GLU A 371 -9.56 -5.20 -15.80
CA GLU A 371 -10.09 -6.13 -16.81
C GLU A 371 -9.23 -6.20 -18.10
N PRO A 372 -7.90 -6.37 -18.01
CA PRO A 372 -7.07 -6.52 -19.20
C PRO A 372 -7.49 -7.75 -20.02
N ASP A 373 -7.99 -8.81 -19.37
CA ASP A 373 -8.51 -10.02 -20.01
C ASP A 373 -9.83 -9.83 -20.77
N GLN A 374 -10.42 -8.64 -20.74
CA GLN A 374 -11.67 -8.31 -21.43
C GLN A 374 -11.48 -7.26 -22.54
N GLN A 375 -10.24 -6.82 -22.80
CA GLN A 375 -9.91 -5.76 -23.75
C GLN A 375 -9.19 -6.31 -24.99
N ASP A 376 -9.40 -5.67 -26.15
CA ASP A 376 -8.59 -5.91 -27.35
C ASP A 376 -7.19 -5.30 -27.20
N ALA A 377 -7.16 -4.06 -26.73
CA ALA A 377 -5.94 -3.27 -26.59
C ALA A 377 -4.99 -3.92 -25.59
N LEU A 378 -3.72 -4.05 -25.98
CA LEU A 378 -2.69 -4.56 -25.10
C LEU A 378 -2.43 -3.57 -23.95
N THR A 379 -2.78 -3.99 -22.74
CA THR A 379 -2.76 -3.14 -21.56
C THR A 379 -1.70 -3.61 -20.57
N LEU A 380 -0.84 -2.68 -20.16
CA LEU A 380 0.13 -2.86 -19.08
C LEU A 380 -0.40 -2.19 -17.81
N VAL A 381 -0.75 -2.99 -16.81
CA VAL A 381 -1.17 -2.51 -15.48
C VAL A 381 -0.01 -2.68 -14.52
N ILE A 382 0.32 -1.62 -13.79
CA ILE A 382 1.43 -1.59 -12.84
C ILE A 382 0.87 -1.11 -11.50
N ASP A 383 0.75 -2.00 -10.51
CA ASP A 383 0.48 -1.61 -9.14
C ASP A 383 1.78 -1.18 -8.47
N VAL A 384 1.93 0.11 -8.20
CA VAL A 384 3.18 0.66 -7.66
C VAL A 384 3.16 0.65 -6.13
N GLY A 385 3.98 -0.23 -5.54
CA GLY A 385 4.30 -0.24 -4.11
C GLY A 385 5.77 -0.59 -3.85
N THR A 386 6.07 -1.00 -2.61
CA THR A 386 7.40 -1.53 -2.21
C THR A 386 7.83 -2.71 -3.08
N ASN A 387 6.88 -3.55 -3.46
CA ASN A 387 6.98 -4.42 -4.62
C ASN A 387 5.98 -3.91 -5.65
N ALA A 388 6.29 -4.10 -6.93
CA ALA A 388 5.37 -3.77 -7.99
C ALA A 388 4.87 -5.03 -8.67
N GLU A 389 3.56 -5.26 -8.58
CA GLU A 389 2.86 -6.27 -9.35
C GLU A 389 2.54 -5.69 -10.73
N ILE A 390 3.04 -6.38 -11.76
CA ILE A 390 2.92 -5.95 -13.15
C ILE A 390 2.09 -7.00 -13.88
N VAL A 391 1.04 -6.54 -14.56
CA VAL A 391 0.18 -7.37 -15.41
C VAL A 391 0.24 -6.83 -16.83
N LEU A 392 0.52 -7.68 -17.80
CA LEU A 392 0.47 -7.33 -19.22
C LEU A 392 -0.49 -8.29 -19.91
N GLY A 393 -1.49 -7.77 -20.61
CA GLY A 393 -2.38 -8.64 -21.37
C GLY A 393 -3.49 -7.95 -22.12
N ASN A 394 -4.25 -8.81 -22.79
CA ASN A 394 -5.48 -8.53 -23.50
C ASN A 394 -6.40 -9.77 -23.38
N ARG A 395 -7.49 -9.80 -24.14
CA ARG A 395 -8.43 -10.95 -24.18
C ARG A 395 -7.83 -12.29 -24.59
N GLU A 396 -6.67 -12.28 -25.25
CA GLU A 396 -6.03 -13.50 -25.75
C GLU A 396 -5.12 -14.13 -24.70
N ARG A 397 -4.29 -13.32 -24.03
CA ARG A 397 -3.32 -13.79 -23.04
C ARG A 397 -3.05 -12.72 -21.98
N VAL A 398 -2.88 -13.17 -20.74
CA VAL A 398 -2.48 -12.33 -19.62
C VAL A 398 -1.25 -12.92 -18.94
N LEU A 399 -0.25 -12.08 -18.75
CA LEU A 399 0.99 -12.37 -18.05
C LEU A 399 1.06 -11.54 -16.77
N ALA A 400 1.72 -12.07 -15.74
CA ALA A 400 1.99 -11.31 -14.53
C ALA A 400 3.39 -11.59 -13.98
N CYS A 401 4.00 -10.61 -13.35
CA CYS A 401 5.18 -10.77 -12.52
C CYS A 401 5.15 -9.83 -11.32
N SER A 402 6.01 -10.09 -10.33
CA SER A 402 6.32 -9.13 -9.28
C SER A 402 7.76 -8.68 -9.42
N SER A 403 8.02 -7.39 -9.21
CA SER A 403 9.33 -6.78 -9.31
C SER A 403 9.71 -6.08 -8.01
N PRO A 404 10.93 -6.31 -7.47
CA PRO A 404 11.38 -5.67 -6.23
C PRO A 404 11.84 -4.24 -6.48
N THR A 405 10.90 -3.31 -6.52
CA THR A 405 11.15 -1.87 -6.70
C THR A 405 11.81 -1.24 -5.47
N GLY A 406 11.58 -1.80 -4.28
CA GLY A 406 12.05 -1.22 -3.03
C GLY A 406 11.29 0.06 -2.66
N PRO A 407 11.56 0.64 -1.48
CA PRO A 407 10.66 1.63 -0.89
C PRO A 407 11.00 3.08 -1.29
N ALA A 408 11.89 3.28 -2.27
CA ALA A 408 12.35 4.61 -2.71
C ALA A 408 11.19 5.50 -3.18
N PHE A 409 10.23 4.91 -3.90
CA PHE A 409 9.02 5.61 -4.34
C PHE A 409 8.05 5.93 -3.21
N GLU A 410 8.20 5.34 -2.02
CA GLU A 410 7.40 5.69 -0.84
C GLU A 410 8.09 6.77 0.03
N GLY A 411 9.20 7.34 -0.46
CA GLY A 411 10.01 8.33 0.26
C GLY A 411 10.93 7.74 1.31
N ALA A 412 10.98 6.40 1.46
CA ALA A 412 11.95 5.76 2.32
C ALA A 412 13.31 5.65 1.60
N GLN A 413 14.41 5.64 2.36
CA GLN A 413 15.78 5.59 1.82
C GLN A 413 16.16 6.78 0.91
N ILE A 414 15.36 7.84 0.94
CA ILE A 414 15.66 9.15 0.34
C ILE A 414 16.08 10.10 1.48
N SER A 415 17.15 10.87 1.32
CA SER A 415 17.79 11.64 2.39
C SER A 415 16.86 12.64 3.07
N SER A 416 16.04 13.34 2.27
CA SER A 416 14.99 14.26 2.75
C SER A 416 13.59 13.64 2.60
N GLY A 417 13.53 12.32 2.39
CA GLY A 417 12.32 11.59 2.07
C GLY A 417 11.39 11.41 3.25
N GLN A 418 10.09 11.48 2.98
CA GLN A 418 9.03 11.13 3.91
C GLN A 418 7.81 10.60 3.17
N ARG A 419 6.83 10.06 3.91
CA ARG A 419 5.54 9.72 3.31
C ARG A 419 4.74 10.96 2.94
N ALA A 420 3.78 10.81 2.04
CA ALA A 420 2.82 11.87 1.74
C ALA A 420 2.02 12.24 2.99
N ALA A 421 2.26 13.44 3.50
CA ALA A 421 1.64 14.03 4.68
C ALA A 421 1.72 15.56 4.54
N PRO A 422 0.83 16.33 5.19
CA PRO A 422 0.86 17.78 5.10
C PRO A 422 2.26 18.38 5.28
N GLY A 423 2.67 19.23 4.34
CA GLY A 423 4.02 19.81 4.30
C GLY A 423 5.09 19.01 3.56
N ALA A 424 4.80 17.78 3.13
CA ALA A 424 5.69 17.03 2.22
C ALA A 424 5.62 17.62 0.81
N ILE A 425 6.75 17.89 0.17
CA ILE A 425 6.81 18.28 -1.25
C ILE A 425 6.26 17.15 -2.10
N GLU A 426 5.20 17.42 -2.86
CA GLU A 426 4.50 16.45 -3.70
C GLU A 426 4.56 16.74 -5.20
N ARG A 427 4.79 18.01 -5.56
CA ARG A 427 4.96 18.47 -6.94
C ARG A 427 6.19 19.33 -7.05
N VAL A 428 6.93 19.18 -8.15
CA VAL A 428 8.15 19.95 -8.42
C VAL A 428 8.16 20.36 -9.89
N GLU A 429 8.56 21.59 -10.16
CA GLU A 429 8.90 22.08 -11.50
C GLU A 429 10.23 22.83 -11.41
N ILE A 430 11.11 22.63 -12.40
CA ILE A 430 12.39 23.34 -12.48
C ILE A 430 12.46 24.08 -13.79
N ASP A 431 12.63 25.40 -13.71
CA ASP A 431 12.76 26.22 -14.91
C ASP A 431 14.03 25.83 -15.69
N PRO A 432 13.91 25.48 -16.99
CA PRO A 432 15.03 24.95 -17.75
C PRO A 432 16.07 26.01 -18.13
N GLU A 433 15.82 27.30 -17.94
CA GLU A 433 16.77 28.38 -18.23
C GLU A 433 17.49 28.81 -16.95
N THR A 434 16.73 29.23 -15.94
CA THR A 434 17.21 29.74 -14.65
C THR A 434 17.65 28.64 -13.69
N LYS A 435 17.15 27.40 -13.89
CA LYS A 435 17.35 26.26 -12.98
C LYS A 435 16.78 26.47 -11.57
N GLU A 436 15.86 27.42 -11.42
CA GLU A 436 15.18 27.66 -10.16
C GLU A 436 13.99 26.69 -9.99
N PRO A 437 13.84 26.06 -8.81
CA PRO A 437 12.73 25.17 -8.54
C PRO A 437 11.54 25.94 -8.00
N ARG A 438 10.33 25.47 -8.32
CA ARG A 438 9.11 25.72 -7.55
C ARG A 438 8.46 24.40 -7.18
N PHE A 439 7.74 24.37 -6.07
CA PHE A 439 7.12 23.14 -5.57
C PHE A 439 5.77 23.40 -4.91
N ARG A 440 4.98 22.33 -4.76
CA ARG A 440 3.80 22.30 -3.90
C ARG A 440 3.98 21.27 -2.80
N VAL A 441 3.31 21.49 -1.68
CA VAL A 441 3.29 20.54 -0.57
C VAL A 441 1.90 19.96 -0.38
N VAL A 442 1.82 18.72 0.10
CA VAL A 442 0.55 18.07 0.43
C VAL A 442 -0.26 18.99 1.34
N GLY A 443 -1.53 19.20 1.00
CA GLY A 443 -2.44 20.07 1.73
C GLY A 443 -2.37 21.55 1.36
N CYS A 444 -1.59 21.94 0.34
CA CYS A 444 -1.53 23.30 -0.19
C CYS A 444 -1.49 23.30 -1.73
N ASP A 445 -2.50 23.89 -2.35
CA ASP A 445 -2.59 23.99 -3.82
C ASP A 445 -1.75 25.14 -4.42
N LEU A 446 -1.17 25.99 -3.58
CA LEU A 446 -0.32 27.11 -4.01
C LEU A 446 1.10 26.61 -4.30
N TRP A 447 1.73 27.18 -5.33
CA TRP A 447 3.15 26.97 -5.59
C TRP A 447 4.02 27.77 -4.61
N SER A 448 5.24 27.31 -4.35
CA SER A 448 6.18 27.93 -3.41
C SER A 448 6.60 29.37 -3.76
N ASP A 449 6.43 29.78 -5.02
CA ASP A 449 6.66 31.13 -5.53
C ASP A 449 5.41 32.04 -5.42
N ASP A 450 4.26 31.50 -5.00
CA ASP A 450 3.05 32.27 -4.73
C ASP A 450 3.18 33.07 -3.42
N PRO A 451 2.84 34.37 -3.39
CA PRO A 451 2.91 35.19 -2.18
C PRO A 451 2.09 34.65 -0.99
N GLY A 452 1.02 33.89 -1.26
CA GLY A 452 0.15 33.29 -0.26
C GLY A 452 0.68 31.97 0.32
N PHE A 453 1.71 31.36 -0.28
CA PHE A 453 2.21 30.05 0.11
C PHE A 453 2.65 30.01 1.59
N ALA A 454 3.48 30.96 2.01
CA ALA A 454 3.99 31.02 3.37
C ALA A 454 2.88 31.11 4.43
N VAL A 455 1.77 31.80 4.11
CA VAL A 455 0.61 31.90 4.99
C VAL A 455 -0.18 30.58 5.00
N ALA A 456 -0.41 29.99 3.82
CA ALA A 456 -1.13 28.73 3.68
C ALA A 456 -0.41 27.55 4.35
N THR A 457 0.93 27.57 4.37
CA THR A 457 1.74 26.51 4.98
C THR A 457 2.25 26.85 6.37
N ALA A 458 1.77 27.92 7.02
CA ALA A 458 2.27 28.35 8.32
C ALA A 458 2.16 27.28 9.43
N VAL A 459 1.16 26.39 9.31
CA VAL A 459 0.93 25.30 10.28
C VAL A 459 1.70 24.02 9.89
N SER A 460 1.64 23.62 8.62
CA SER A 460 2.26 22.36 8.16
C SER A 460 3.77 22.47 7.92
N GLY A 461 4.25 23.67 7.58
CA GLY A 461 5.60 23.92 7.11
C GLY A 461 5.93 23.19 5.80
N VAL A 462 7.21 23.22 5.44
CA VAL A 462 7.81 22.34 4.42
C VAL A 462 8.71 21.37 5.17
N THR A 463 8.40 20.08 5.15
CA THR A 463 8.98 19.11 6.10
C THR A 463 9.90 18.07 5.45
N GLY A 464 9.73 17.81 4.16
CA GLY A 464 10.51 16.84 3.40
C GLY A 464 9.96 16.66 2.00
N ILE A 465 10.38 15.59 1.31
CA ILE A 465 9.90 15.23 -0.04
C ILE A 465 9.18 13.88 -0.01
N CYS A 466 7.97 13.82 -0.57
CA CYS A 466 7.27 12.54 -0.70
C CYS A 466 7.61 11.85 -2.02
N GLY A 467 7.10 10.63 -2.19
CA GLY A 467 7.36 9.80 -3.36
C GLY A 467 7.09 10.47 -4.71
N SER A 468 5.94 11.14 -4.85
CA SER A 468 5.61 11.86 -6.10
C SER A 468 6.57 13.03 -6.28
N GLY A 469 6.86 13.76 -5.20
CA GLY A 469 7.82 14.86 -5.20
C GLY A 469 9.22 14.43 -5.67
N ILE A 470 9.76 13.30 -5.19
CA ILE A 470 11.09 12.85 -5.60
C ILE A 470 11.11 12.35 -7.04
N ILE A 471 10.03 11.72 -7.52
CA ILE A 471 9.86 11.36 -8.94
C ILE A 471 9.90 12.62 -9.81
N GLU A 472 9.09 13.64 -9.48
CA GLU A 472 9.05 14.88 -10.25
C GLU A 472 10.38 15.62 -10.16
N ALA A 473 11.00 15.70 -8.98
CA ALA A 473 12.29 16.36 -8.80
C ALA A 473 13.39 15.76 -9.69
N VAL A 474 13.53 14.43 -9.72
CA VAL A 474 14.55 13.78 -10.55
C VAL A 474 14.25 13.92 -12.04
N ALA A 475 12.98 13.82 -12.43
CA ALA A 475 12.56 14.02 -13.82
C ALA A 475 12.80 15.46 -14.29
N GLU A 476 12.45 16.45 -13.47
CA GLU A 476 12.64 17.87 -13.73
C GLU A 476 14.13 18.24 -13.73
N MET A 477 14.95 17.66 -12.84
CA MET A 477 16.42 17.81 -12.90
C MET A 477 16.99 17.27 -14.23
N ARG A 478 16.45 16.16 -14.74
CA ARG A 478 16.84 15.59 -16.04
C ARG A 478 16.43 16.49 -17.20
N MET A 479 15.20 17.03 -17.18
CA MET A 479 14.68 17.95 -18.20
C MET A 479 15.40 19.30 -18.19
N ALA A 480 15.72 19.83 -17.00
CA ALA A 480 16.48 21.06 -16.82
C ALA A 480 17.99 20.87 -17.05
N GLY A 481 18.47 19.67 -17.41
CA GLY A 481 19.90 19.44 -17.68
C GLY A 481 20.82 19.61 -16.47
N LEU A 482 20.29 19.45 -15.26
CA LEU A 482 21.03 19.37 -14.00
C LEU A 482 21.59 17.96 -13.75
N LEU A 483 20.93 16.97 -14.35
CA LEU A 483 21.20 15.55 -14.24
C LEU A 483 21.48 14.97 -15.63
N ASP A 484 22.57 14.22 -15.78
CA ASP A 484 22.86 13.53 -17.04
C ASP A 484 22.11 12.19 -17.17
N ALA A 485 22.15 11.60 -18.37
CA ALA A 485 21.45 10.34 -18.63
C ALA A 485 21.96 9.17 -17.77
N SER A 486 23.17 9.24 -17.20
CA SER A 486 23.67 8.22 -16.27
C SER A 486 23.23 8.45 -14.82
N GLY A 487 22.52 9.55 -14.56
CA GLY A 487 22.09 9.96 -13.24
C GLY A 487 23.18 10.68 -12.44
N LEU A 488 24.19 11.28 -13.07
CA LEU A 488 25.18 12.09 -12.36
C LEU A 488 24.70 13.55 -12.26
N ILE A 489 24.76 14.13 -11.05
CA ILE A 489 24.46 15.56 -10.83
C ILE A 489 25.69 16.40 -11.19
N GLY A 490 25.50 17.41 -12.04
CA GLY A 490 26.57 18.32 -12.45
C GLY A 490 26.96 19.33 -11.36
N SER A 491 28.17 19.87 -11.44
CA SER A 491 28.60 20.99 -10.56
C SER A 491 27.88 22.29 -10.92
N ALA A 492 27.93 23.28 -10.03
CA ALA A 492 27.37 24.61 -10.28
C ALA A 492 27.88 25.24 -11.59
N GLU A 493 29.16 25.05 -11.94
CA GLU A 493 29.74 25.57 -13.19
C GLU A 493 29.26 24.80 -14.42
N GLN A 494 29.05 23.48 -14.29
CA GLN A 494 28.59 22.64 -15.39
C GLN A 494 27.11 22.86 -15.69
N THR A 495 26.30 23.10 -14.66
CA THR A 495 24.85 23.26 -14.77
C THR A 495 24.40 24.71 -14.90
N GLY A 496 25.26 25.66 -14.49
CA GLY A 496 24.93 27.08 -14.38
C GLY A 496 24.07 27.42 -13.15
N SER A 497 23.90 26.51 -12.19
CA SER A 497 23.05 26.72 -11.00
C SER A 497 23.83 26.66 -9.70
N ALA A 498 23.77 27.72 -8.90
CA ALA A 498 24.34 27.75 -7.55
C ALA A 498 23.68 26.76 -6.57
N ARG A 499 22.51 26.21 -6.94
CA ARG A 499 21.80 25.18 -6.16
C ARG A 499 22.44 23.80 -6.29
N CYS A 500 23.31 23.59 -7.28
CA CYS A 500 24.15 22.39 -7.38
C CYS A 500 25.39 22.54 -6.49
N ALA A 501 25.33 22.02 -5.26
CA ALA A 501 26.37 22.17 -4.27
C ALA A 501 27.24 20.89 -4.13
N PRO A 502 28.54 21.01 -3.78
CA PRO A 502 29.37 19.85 -3.47
C PRO A 502 28.81 19.03 -2.29
N ASP A 503 28.74 17.71 -2.47
CA ASP A 503 28.35 16.73 -1.47
C ASP A 503 29.31 15.53 -1.54
N GLY A 504 30.34 15.55 -0.68
CA GLY A 504 31.43 14.59 -0.70
C GLY A 504 32.20 14.61 -2.02
N ARG A 505 32.13 13.49 -2.77
CA ARG A 505 32.77 13.33 -4.09
C ARG A 505 31.84 13.65 -5.27
N THR A 506 30.61 14.06 -4.95
CA THR A 506 29.50 14.26 -5.89
C THR A 506 28.85 15.61 -5.63
N HIS A 507 27.67 15.85 -6.19
CA HIS A 507 26.90 17.08 -5.97
C HIS A 507 25.48 16.71 -5.52
N SER A 508 24.81 17.67 -4.89
CA SER A 508 23.39 17.63 -4.58
C SER A 508 22.70 18.86 -5.16
N TYR A 509 21.38 18.79 -5.34
CA TYR A 509 20.57 19.92 -5.80
C TYR A 509 19.63 20.39 -4.68
N LEU A 510 19.70 21.68 -4.34
CA LEU A 510 18.92 22.30 -3.26
C LEU A 510 17.52 22.72 -3.76
N LEU A 511 16.48 22.03 -3.26
CA LEU A 511 15.08 22.37 -3.52
C LEU A 511 14.57 23.47 -2.59
N HIS A 512 14.81 23.32 -1.29
CA HIS A 512 14.31 24.27 -0.27
C HIS A 512 15.31 24.40 0.88
N ASP A 513 15.45 25.62 1.41
CA ASP A 513 16.28 25.93 2.57
C ASP A 513 15.48 26.74 3.60
N GLY A 514 14.94 26.03 4.60
CA GLY A 514 14.23 26.65 5.72
C GLY A 514 15.13 26.91 6.94
N THR A 515 16.45 26.71 6.84
CA THR A 515 17.33 26.69 8.02
C THR A 515 17.39 28.02 8.77
N ALA A 516 17.24 29.14 8.07
CA ALA A 516 17.19 30.49 8.67
C ALA A 516 16.00 30.65 9.64
N GLU A 517 14.93 29.90 9.42
CA GLU A 517 13.67 29.94 10.19
C GLU A 517 13.54 28.72 11.13
N GLY A 518 14.61 27.92 11.27
CA GLY A 518 14.62 26.68 12.06
C GLY A 518 13.95 25.49 11.35
N GLY A 519 13.61 25.64 10.06
CA GLY A 519 13.08 24.58 9.20
C GLY A 519 14.15 23.68 8.58
N PRO A 520 13.75 22.64 7.83
CA PRO A 520 14.67 21.69 7.24
C PRO A 520 15.37 22.27 6.00
N ARG A 521 16.53 21.69 5.68
CA ARG A 521 17.20 21.83 4.39
C ARG A 521 16.85 20.62 3.53
N ILE A 522 16.19 20.83 2.40
CA ILE A 522 15.70 19.76 1.53
C ILE A 522 16.48 19.79 0.22
N SER A 523 17.24 18.74 -0.02
CA SER A 523 18.08 18.56 -1.20
C SER A 523 17.92 17.17 -1.79
N VAL A 524 18.07 17.05 -3.10
CA VAL A 524 18.20 15.77 -3.79
C VAL A 524 19.68 15.44 -3.92
N THR A 525 20.11 14.38 -3.25
CA THR A 525 21.50 13.92 -3.23
C THR A 525 21.78 12.93 -4.35
N GLN A 526 23.06 12.70 -4.63
CA GLN A 526 23.44 11.66 -5.58
C GLN A 526 23.00 10.25 -5.12
N GLY A 527 22.93 10.01 -3.81
CA GLY A 527 22.42 8.76 -3.25
C GLY A 527 20.93 8.55 -3.56
N ASP A 528 20.12 9.61 -3.47
CA ASP A 528 18.70 9.57 -3.80
C ASP A 528 18.48 9.24 -5.28
N ILE A 529 19.27 9.82 -6.18
CA ILE A 529 19.22 9.48 -7.60
C ILE A 529 19.47 7.98 -7.81
N ARG A 530 20.46 7.40 -7.13
CA ARG A 530 20.78 5.98 -7.25
C ARG A 530 19.64 5.11 -6.72
N ALA A 531 19.00 5.49 -5.62
CA ALA A 531 17.83 4.79 -5.08
C ALA A 531 16.67 4.79 -6.08
N ILE A 532 16.35 5.95 -6.69
CA ILE A 532 15.32 6.07 -7.71
C ILE A 532 15.67 5.26 -8.97
N GLN A 533 16.93 5.29 -9.41
CA GLN A 533 17.38 4.51 -10.56
C GLN A 533 17.22 3.00 -10.32
N LEU A 534 17.55 2.47 -9.14
CA LEU A 534 17.35 1.06 -8.83
C LEU A 534 15.86 0.69 -8.90
N ALA A 535 15.01 1.48 -8.26
CA ALA A 535 13.57 1.24 -8.21
C ALA A 535 12.91 1.28 -9.59
N LYS A 536 13.21 2.31 -10.39
CA LYS A 536 12.65 2.46 -11.73
C LYS A 536 13.18 1.40 -12.71
N SER A 537 14.44 0.96 -12.53
CA SER A 537 15.03 -0.08 -13.37
C SER A 537 14.36 -1.43 -13.16
N ALA A 538 14.04 -1.77 -11.90
CA ALA A 538 13.30 -2.99 -11.57
C ALA A 538 11.91 -2.98 -12.22
N LEU A 539 11.21 -1.84 -12.15
CA LEU A 539 9.88 -1.68 -12.74
C LEU A 539 9.89 -1.87 -14.26
N TYR A 540 10.75 -1.12 -14.96
CA TYR A 540 10.88 -1.21 -16.42
C TYR A 540 11.33 -2.61 -16.84
N ALA A 541 12.31 -3.21 -16.14
CA ALA A 541 12.80 -4.55 -16.46
C ALA A 541 11.71 -5.62 -16.33
N GLY A 542 10.85 -5.53 -15.31
CA GLY A 542 9.69 -6.41 -15.17
C GLY A 542 8.70 -6.25 -16.31
N ALA A 543 8.34 -5.02 -16.66
CA ALA A 543 7.44 -4.74 -17.79
C ALA A 543 8.02 -5.26 -19.12
N ARG A 544 9.29 -4.96 -19.40
CA ARG A 544 9.97 -5.43 -20.62
C ARG A 544 10.10 -6.95 -20.69
N LEU A 545 10.25 -7.62 -19.55
CA LEU A 545 10.25 -9.08 -19.48
C LEU A 545 8.91 -9.66 -19.93
N LEU A 546 7.79 -9.09 -19.48
CA LEU A 546 6.47 -9.53 -19.93
C LEU A 546 6.26 -9.25 -21.42
N MET A 547 6.74 -8.10 -21.90
CA MET A 547 6.69 -7.76 -23.33
C MET A 547 7.49 -8.74 -24.18
N ASP A 548 8.68 -9.14 -23.75
CA ASP A 548 9.49 -10.17 -24.41
C ASP A 548 8.76 -11.52 -24.45
N GLU A 549 8.14 -11.95 -23.35
CA GLU A 549 7.39 -13.21 -23.24
C GLU A 549 6.11 -13.20 -24.10
N LEU A 550 5.52 -12.04 -24.34
CA LEU A 550 4.39 -11.86 -25.24
C LEU A 550 4.81 -11.65 -26.71
N GLY A 551 6.09 -11.35 -26.96
CA GLY A 551 6.64 -11.10 -28.30
C GLY A 551 6.28 -9.73 -28.88
N VAL A 552 6.18 -8.71 -28.02
CA VAL A 552 5.75 -7.35 -28.40
C VAL A 552 6.79 -6.30 -28.04
N ASP A 553 6.81 -5.19 -28.76
CA ASP A 553 7.74 -4.08 -28.52
C ASP A 553 7.08 -2.81 -27.97
N THR A 554 5.76 -2.71 -28.12
CA THR A 554 4.97 -1.54 -27.69
C THR A 554 3.73 -2.00 -26.94
N VAL A 555 3.23 -1.13 -26.07
CA VAL A 555 1.96 -1.30 -25.37
C VAL A 555 1.00 -0.18 -25.78
N GLU A 556 -0.28 -0.48 -25.89
CA GLU A 556 -1.29 0.49 -26.35
C GLU A 556 -1.81 1.34 -25.20
N ARG A 557 -1.87 0.77 -23.99
CA ARG A 557 -2.37 1.42 -22.79
C ARG A 557 -1.50 1.06 -21.59
N ILE A 558 -1.24 2.05 -20.73
CA ILE A 558 -0.59 1.85 -19.44
C ILE A 558 -1.52 2.36 -18.34
N VAL A 559 -1.67 1.56 -17.29
CA VAL A 559 -2.45 1.90 -16.10
C VAL A 559 -1.54 1.85 -14.89
N LEU A 560 -1.33 2.99 -14.25
CA LEU A 560 -0.63 3.11 -12.98
C LEU A 560 -1.65 2.95 -11.84
N ALA A 561 -1.55 1.84 -11.12
CA ALA A 561 -2.36 1.52 -9.96
C ALA A 561 -1.57 1.65 -8.66
N GLY A 562 -2.27 1.47 -7.55
CA GLY A 562 -1.75 1.60 -6.20
C GLY A 562 -2.00 2.99 -5.63
N ALA A 563 -2.02 3.06 -4.29
CA ALA A 563 -2.21 4.33 -3.58
C ALA A 563 -1.14 5.37 -3.98
N PHE A 564 0.05 4.90 -4.33
CA PHE A 564 1.12 5.75 -4.85
C PHE A 564 0.94 6.10 -6.34
N GLY A 565 0.60 5.11 -7.18
CA GLY A 565 0.35 5.31 -8.62
C GLY A 565 -0.72 6.35 -8.94
N ALA A 566 -1.66 6.58 -8.01
CA ALA A 566 -2.66 7.65 -8.04
C ALA A 566 -2.07 9.06 -8.28
N HIS A 567 -0.84 9.31 -7.80
CA HIS A 567 -0.23 10.63 -7.75
C HIS A 567 0.99 10.77 -8.67
N ILE A 568 1.32 9.74 -9.45
CA ILE A 568 2.44 9.77 -10.37
C ILE A 568 2.03 10.48 -11.66
N SER A 569 2.76 11.53 -12.03
CA SER A 569 2.61 12.18 -13.33
C SER A 569 3.10 11.25 -14.45
N PRO A 570 2.26 10.94 -15.45
CA PRO A 570 2.68 10.14 -16.61
C PRO A 570 3.91 10.68 -17.33
N LYS A 571 3.99 12.01 -17.50
CA LYS A 571 5.15 12.70 -18.10
C LYS A 571 6.41 12.38 -17.31
N HIS A 572 6.39 12.52 -15.99
CA HIS A 572 7.56 12.33 -15.14
C HIS A 572 7.96 10.85 -15.05
N ALA A 573 7.00 9.93 -14.96
CA ALA A 573 7.27 8.49 -15.01
C ALA A 573 7.98 8.08 -16.31
N MET A 574 7.53 8.63 -17.45
CA MET A 574 8.13 8.38 -18.76
C MET A 574 9.52 8.99 -18.88
N VAL A 575 9.72 10.24 -18.42
CA VAL A 575 11.04 10.91 -18.40
C VAL A 575 12.07 10.14 -17.56
N LEU A 576 11.65 9.56 -16.44
CA LEU A 576 12.50 8.68 -15.66
C LEU A 576 12.74 7.34 -16.33
N GLY A 577 11.89 6.91 -17.26
CA GLY A 577 11.86 5.56 -17.80
C GLY A 577 11.45 4.54 -16.74
N MET A 578 10.48 4.89 -15.89
CA MET A 578 9.82 3.96 -14.97
C MET A 578 8.92 2.98 -15.70
N ILE A 579 8.36 3.40 -16.84
CA ILE A 579 7.44 2.64 -17.67
C ILE A 579 7.96 2.60 -19.12
N PRO A 580 7.56 1.59 -19.92
CA PRO A 580 7.81 1.56 -21.35
C PRO A 580 7.21 2.77 -22.07
N ASP A 581 7.79 3.10 -23.22
CA ASP A 581 7.31 4.20 -24.06
C ASP A 581 5.90 3.93 -24.61
N ALA A 582 5.03 4.92 -24.46
CA ALA A 582 3.64 4.90 -24.92
C ALA A 582 3.15 6.35 -25.11
N PRO A 583 2.09 6.57 -25.90
CA PRO A 583 1.43 7.88 -25.95
C PRO A 583 1.02 8.32 -24.54
N LEU A 584 1.38 9.55 -24.14
CA LEU A 584 1.15 10.01 -22.76
C LEU A 584 -0.33 10.03 -22.39
N GLU A 585 -1.21 10.31 -23.35
CA GLU A 585 -2.66 10.27 -23.22
C GLU A 585 -3.21 8.84 -22.95
N ALA A 586 -2.43 7.81 -23.29
CA ALA A 586 -2.78 6.41 -23.04
C ALA A 586 -2.25 5.88 -21.70
N VAL A 587 -1.55 6.74 -20.94
CA VAL A 587 -1.08 6.44 -19.59
C VAL A 587 -2.05 7.03 -18.58
N THR A 588 -2.79 6.17 -17.90
CA THR A 588 -3.86 6.55 -16.97
C THR A 588 -3.55 6.09 -15.55
N SER A 589 -4.18 6.70 -14.56
CA SER A 589 -4.06 6.29 -13.16
C SER A 589 -5.37 5.68 -12.66
N ALA A 590 -5.30 4.52 -12.00
CA ALA A 590 -6.46 3.79 -11.49
C ALA A 590 -6.65 3.93 -9.97
N GLY A 591 -5.79 4.68 -9.29
CA GLY A 591 -5.84 4.81 -7.83
C GLY A 591 -5.71 3.45 -7.13
N ASN A 592 -6.50 3.21 -6.08
CA ASN A 592 -6.51 1.92 -5.38
C ASN A 592 -7.29 0.84 -6.15
N ALA A 593 -6.70 0.32 -7.22
CA ALA A 593 -7.32 -0.74 -8.04
C ALA A 593 -7.54 -2.04 -7.25
N ALA A 594 -6.65 -2.42 -6.34
CA ALA A 594 -6.84 -3.58 -5.46
C ALA A 594 -8.10 -3.43 -4.58
N GLY A 595 -8.26 -2.28 -3.92
CA GLY A 595 -9.47 -1.97 -3.15
C GLY A 595 -10.75 -1.91 -4.00
N THR A 596 -10.63 -1.44 -5.25
CA THR A 596 -11.74 -1.47 -6.22
C THR A 596 -12.12 -2.91 -6.58
N GLY A 597 -11.14 -3.79 -6.84
CA GLY A 597 -11.36 -5.21 -7.06
C GLY A 597 -11.98 -5.92 -5.85
N ALA A 598 -11.58 -5.57 -4.62
CA ALA A 598 -12.21 -6.09 -3.40
C ALA A 598 -13.70 -5.71 -3.33
N ARG A 599 -14.06 -4.47 -3.71
CA ARG A 599 -15.46 -4.04 -3.81
C ARG A 599 -16.22 -4.76 -4.91
N ILE A 600 -15.63 -4.96 -6.09
CA ILE A 600 -16.26 -5.73 -7.17
C ILE A 600 -16.55 -7.15 -6.69
N ALA A 601 -15.58 -7.80 -6.03
CA ALA A 601 -15.79 -9.13 -5.46
C ALA A 601 -16.85 -9.14 -4.35
N LEU A 602 -16.92 -8.10 -3.51
CA LEU A 602 -17.96 -7.99 -2.46
C LEU A 602 -19.37 -7.90 -3.07
N LEU A 603 -19.53 -7.04 -4.07
CA LEU A 603 -20.83 -6.64 -4.62
C LEU A 603 -21.30 -7.51 -5.81
N ASN A 604 -20.44 -8.39 -6.32
CA ASN A 604 -20.74 -9.26 -7.44
C ASN A 604 -20.13 -10.65 -7.27
N ARG A 605 -20.98 -11.66 -7.03
CA ARG A 605 -20.57 -13.06 -6.88
C ARG A 605 -20.13 -13.69 -8.21
N ALA A 606 -20.67 -13.26 -9.35
CA ALA A 606 -20.21 -13.74 -10.66
C ALA A 606 -18.76 -13.31 -10.93
N SER A 607 -18.37 -12.12 -10.44
CA SER A 607 -16.98 -11.65 -10.46
C SER A 607 -16.04 -12.54 -9.62
N ARG A 608 -16.51 -13.16 -8.53
CA ARG A 608 -15.72 -14.16 -7.75
C ARG A 608 -15.43 -15.40 -8.59
N ALA A 609 -16.47 -15.97 -9.20
CA ALA A 609 -16.33 -17.11 -10.09
C ALA A 609 -15.38 -16.78 -11.27
N ARG A 610 -15.50 -15.57 -11.83
CA ARG A 610 -14.65 -15.10 -12.93
C ARG A 610 -13.19 -15.00 -12.50
N ILE A 611 -12.88 -14.32 -11.39
CA ILE A 611 -11.49 -14.12 -11.00
C ILE A 611 -10.80 -15.45 -10.63
N GLU A 612 -11.51 -16.38 -10.02
CA GLU A 612 -11.02 -17.75 -9.76
C GLU A 612 -10.63 -18.50 -11.03
N GLN A 613 -11.34 -18.28 -12.14
CA GLN A 613 -10.98 -18.83 -13.44
C GLN A 613 -9.84 -18.04 -14.12
N THR A 614 -9.91 -16.71 -14.09
CA THR A 614 -8.91 -15.84 -14.71
C THR A 614 -7.53 -16.06 -14.11
N VAL A 615 -7.40 -16.19 -12.78
CA VAL A 615 -6.12 -16.41 -12.10
C VAL A 615 -5.38 -17.65 -12.64
N ARG A 616 -6.13 -18.72 -12.98
CA ARG A 616 -5.58 -19.99 -13.50
C ARG A 616 -5.09 -19.87 -14.94
N ARG A 617 -5.52 -18.85 -15.68
CA ARG A 617 -5.10 -18.56 -17.06
C ARG A 617 -3.95 -17.56 -17.13
N ILE A 618 -3.67 -16.85 -16.05
CA ILE A 618 -2.55 -15.91 -15.98
C ILE A 618 -1.23 -16.70 -15.98
N THR A 619 -0.35 -16.41 -16.93
CA THR A 619 0.99 -16.97 -16.93
C THR A 619 1.91 -16.11 -16.06
N LYS A 620 2.37 -16.67 -14.94
CA LYS A 620 3.34 -15.99 -14.09
C LYS A 620 4.75 -16.11 -14.65
N VAL A 621 5.43 -14.99 -14.82
CA VAL A 621 6.85 -14.92 -15.19
C VAL A 621 7.68 -14.65 -13.93
N GLU A 622 8.61 -15.55 -13.62
CA GLU A 622 9.50 -15.41 -12.44
C GLU A 622 10.71 -14.56 -12.78
N THR A 623 10.72 -13.31 -12.31
CA THR A 623 11.80 -12.34 -12.55
C THR A 623 13.13 -12.83 -11.98
N ALA A 624 13.12 -13.57 -10.86
CA ALA A 624 14.32 -14.03 -10.18
C ALA A 624 15.17 -15.03 -11.01
N ILE A 625 14.57 -15.76 -11.94
CA ILE A 625 15.25 -16.75 -12.78
C ILE A 625 15.28 -16.36 -14.26
N ALA A 626 14.69 -15.22 -14.61
CA ALA A 626 14.54 -14.83 -16.01
C ALA A 626 15.89 -14.34 -16.56
N PRO A 627 16.45 -14.98 -17.61
CA PRO A 627 17.83 -14.72 -18.04
C PRO A 627 18.12 -13.27 -18.43
N ARG A 628 17.14 -12.57 -19.01
CA ARG A 628 17.27 -11.20 -19.51
C ARG A 628 16.93 -10.11 -18.49
N PHE A 629 16.46 -10.48 -17.28
CA PHE A 629 16.04 -9.48 -16.30
C PHE A 629 17.18 -8.52 -15.93
N GLN A 630 18.38 -9.08 -15.69
CA GLN A 630 19.55 -8.28 -15.35
C GLN A 630 19.97 -7.33 -16.49
N ASP A 631 19.91 -7.79 -17.74
CA ASP A 631 20.24 -6.96 -18.90
C ASP A 631 19.26 -5.80 -19.05
N HIS A 632 17.95 -6.09 -18.92
CA HIS A 632 16.91 -5.05 -18.93
C HIS A 632 17.09 -4.06 -17.79
N PHE A 633 17.38 -4.55 -16.58
CA PHE A 633 17.63 -3.72 -15.40
C PHE A 633 18.84 -2.77 -15.61
N VAL A 634 19.95 -3.29 -16.14
CA VAL A 634 21.15 -2.47 -16.38
C VAL A 634 20.88 -1.38 -17.43
N ASN A 635 20.24 -1.73 -18.54
CA ASN A 635 19.90 -0.76 -19.59
C ASN A 635 18.87 0.28 -19.10
N ALA A 636 17.94 -0.15 -18.26
CA ALA A 636 16.98 0.71 -17.61
C ALA A 636 17.58 1.59 -16.51
N ASN A 637 18.87 1.52 -16.19
CA ASN A 637 19.47 2.43 -15.23
C ASN A 637 19.59 3.88 -15.75
N ALA A 638 19.85 4.04 -17.05
CA ALA A 638 19.95 5.35 -17.69
C ALA A 638 18.59 6.08 -17.74
N LEU A 639 18.54 7.41 -17.84
CA LEU A 639 17.31 8.21 -17.82
C LEU A 639 17.01 8.82 -19.22
N PRO A 640 15.95 8.38 -19.94
CA PRO A 640 14.96 7.38 -19.52
C PRO A 640 15.45 5.94 -19.66
N HIS A 641 16.31 5.65 -20.63
CA HIS A 641 16.85 4.32 -20.88
C HIS A 641 18.13 4.37 -21.74
N ALA A 642 18.94 3.32 -21.74
CA ALA A 642 20.23 3.30 -22.45
C ALA A 642 20.13 2.96 -23.94
N THR A 643 19.15 2.14 -24.33
CA THR A 643 19.01 1.58 -25.69
C THR A 643 17.65 1.86 -26.34
N ASP A 644 16.54 1.68 -25.61
CA ASP A 644 15.21 2.14 -26.02
C ASP A 644 15.19 3.65 -26.32
N PRO A 645 14.76 4.07 -27.53
CA PRO A 645 14.78 5.48 -27.94
C PRO A 645 13.70 6.36 -27.31
N PHE A 646 12.61 5.81 -26.73
CA PHE A 646 11.50 6.58 -26.17
C PHE A 646 10.94 7.63 -27.18
N THR A 647 10.48 7.14 -28.32
CA THR A 647 10.05 7.97 -29.46
C THR A 647 8.78 8.78 -29.16
N GLU A 648 7.81 8.22 -28.44
CA GLU A 648 6.58 8.92 -28.07
C GLU A 648 6.87 10.02 -27.04
N LEU A 649 7.70 9.74 -26.03
CA LEU A 649 8.19 10.79 -25.12
C LEU A 649 8.89 11.93 -25.87
N ALA A 650 9.75 11.62 -26.83
CA ALA A 650 10.54 12.62 -27.57
C ALA A 650 9.67 13.60 -28.38
N ARG A 651 8.40 13.24 -28.68
CA ARG A 651 7.43 14.15 -29.31
C ARG A 651 6.92 15.22 -28.35
N VAL A 652 6.94 14.95 -27.05
CA VAL A 652 6.35 15.83 -26.01
C VAL A 652 7.44 16.55 -25.20
N VAL A 653 8.56 15.89 -24.94
CA VAL A 653 9.64 16.40 -24.09
C VAL A 653 10.98 16.23 -24.80
N ARG A 654 11.76 17.32 -24.91
CA ARG A 654 13.13 17.28 -25.41
C ARG A 654 14.12 17.22 -24.25
N LEU A 655 14.75 16.08 -24.05
CA LEU A 655 15.75 15.91 -22.99
C LEU A 655 17.14 16.44 -23.42
N PRO A 656 17.83 17.24 -22.58
CA PRO A 656 19.19 17.71 -22.88
C PRO A 656 20.21 16.57 -23.05
N ASP A 657 21.15 16.69 -24.00
CA ASP A 657 22.34 15.82 -24.14
C ASP A 657 23.52 16.41 -23.35
N VAL A 658 23.47 16.26 -22.03
CA VAL A 658 24.55 16.64 -21.10
C VAL A 658 25.29 15.41 -20.59
N SER A 659 26.55 15.57 -20.17
CA SER A 659 27.38 14.51 -19.59
C SER A 659 28.36 15.12 -18.60
N PHE A 660 28.25 14.76 -17.32
CA PHE A 660 29.06 15.37 -16.26
C PHE A 660 30.28 14.53 -15.86
N ASN A 661 30.46 13.36 -16.48
CA ASN A 661 31.66 12.55 -16.32
C ASN A 661 32.92 13.23 -16.88
N ALA A 662 33.90 13.48 -16.00
CA ALA A 662 35.16 14.15 -16.34
C ALA A 662 35.99 13.45 -17.44
N ALA A 663 35.90 12.13 -17.57
CA ALA A 663 36.66 11.35 -18.56
C ALA A 663 36.11 11.44 -19.99
N ARG A 664 34.80 11.70 -20.16
CA ARG A 664 34.12 11.70 -21.47
C ARG A 664 34.10 13.08 -22.13
N SER A 665 34.18 14.15 -21.35
CA SER A 665 34.24 15.53 -21.87
C SER A 665 35.52 15.79 -22.69
N LEU A 666 36.64 15.18 -22.31
CA LEU A 666 37.93 15.26 -23.02
C LEU A 666 37.90 14.55 -24.39
N THR A 667 37.12 13.47 -24.52
CA THR A 667 36.98 12.73 -25.79
C THR A 667 36.00 13.41 -26.76
N LYS A 668 34.88 13.98 -26.29
CA LYS A 668 33.97 14.81 -27.13
C LYS A 668 34.68 16.08 -27.65
N ARG A 669 35.45 16.79 -26.81
CA ARG A 669 36.28 17.95 -27.24
C ARG A 669 37.37 17.57 -28.26
N ARG A 670 37.98 16.39 -28.14
CA ARG A 670 38.97 15.90 -29.12
C ARG A 670 38.35 15.50 -30.46
N ARG A 671 37.09 15.04 -30.47
CA ARG A 671 36.39 14.65 -31.70
C ARG A 671 35.87 15.86 -32.48
N GLN A 672 35.39 16.91 -31.79
CA GLN A 672 35.03 18.19 -32.43
C GLN A 672 36.23 18.95 -32.99
N ARG A 673 37.42 18.84 -32.38
CA ARG A 673 38.68 19.42 -32.92
C ARG A 673 39.26 18.69 -34.14
N ARG A 674 38.64 17.60 -34.61
CA ARG A 674 39.14 16.75 -35.70
C ARG A 674 38.28 16.77 -36.97
N GLN A 675 37.44 17.79 -37.18
CA GLN A 675 36.95 18.10 -38.52
C GLN A 675 38.02 18.91 -39.27
N PRO A 676 38.55 18.44 -40.42
CA PRO A 676 39.40 19.26 -41.26
C PRO A 676 38.56 20.38 -41.87
N GLY A 677 39.03 21.62 -41.76
CA GLY A 677 38.48 22.75 -42.49
C GLY A 677 38.56 22.47 -43.98
N THR A 678 37.46 22.73 -44.68
CA THR A 678 37.44 22.91 -46.12
C THR A 678 38.25 24.16 -46.45
N GLU A 679 39.53 23.97 -46.76
CA GLU A 679 40.32 24.94 -47.52
C GLU A 679 39.83 24.92 -48.98
N GLY A 680 39.49 26.10 -49.49
CA GLY A 680 39.20 26.30 -50.90
C GLY A 680 40.47 26.36 -51.74
N ALA A 681 40.34 25.97 -53.00
CA ALA A 681 41.17 26.44 -54.11
C ALA A 681 40.42 26.19 -55.43
N ASP A 682 40.30 27.27 -56.20
CA ASP A 682 39.94 27.46 -57.61
C ASP A 682 38.59 26.99 -58.18
#